data_AF-A0A967ELK4-F1
#
_entry.id   AF-A0A967ELK4-F1
#
_cell.length_a   1.000
_cell.length_b   1.000
_cell.length_c   1.000
_cell.angle_alpha   90.00
_cell.angle_beta   90.00
_cell.angle_gamma   90.00
#
_symmetry.space_group_name_H-M   'P 1'
#
loop_
_entity.id
_entity.type
_entity.pdbx_description
1 polymer ?
#
loop_
_entity_poly.entity_id
_entity_poly.type
_entity_poly.pdbx_seq_one_letter_code
_entity_poly.pdbx_strand_id
1 'polypeptide(L)'
;MKKLILLVVLMTALFGQENDTYGTFIKNFYYRWLMLTDTTANAIAGGQWVQDGRGNLTPFTIDGINNRIGIGKLNPAYTLDVLGTLQATILLGNGAGLTGIGTGTGGIINTGSTTIGADSDVDGVGEIAMQTRGVTRMTFTNSGGITFPLDMDFTLIGGVNGMSIDGTTFSVDGLNNRIGIGTATPIEELEVVGTIKTDTLDADFIEGIGNTITGNDSIFMIIATGQSNMAGQSGGVSAGDLATDARVLNWNAVAGAWVLADPSTVVEAERLHAAYLLADKNIIPFHFAKEIAETYNVQVRLLILASGGLTIGQWDDRGVGTYMDSIRSQLTASGVTEVDCILWHQGESNNGSTNAAYADSLTTVIDQFRAYAEVSAETPFIAGELLYQRSGGGSTDIQNTVYESLRTYTLDPYTAVAKIRHRPDTGMPGSHFSGAGLIDIGRLDYFAAWKNMPNNEDMVILPTDSLGHIANLDVIGTEIINGTIQSTPPYLSQGYYNAFRAVPAGGNSTVGSGLFIGALSEDNAIISSGCYYNSAGNMKPATTTASSIFFQNGNIYFRNDFGLTPAVNFTPTVNMTIVAGGNIGFNEINPESDIELTDNTPYITIHSSNATDVDLTRQGRIIYKGTQSGGEESTLGELEFSHDGAADDEKGQFVLRLNDGNDGTSPTVALVIESGGNVGIGTSNPGEKLHIDEASGTDGTGRWFANASVSTTDATITTIYTLATTTDRNYRLVANVSAAQDDGSNTMGTSWSFILKNVAGTVTESQDAVIGTEFDDSAGVSISGVVSGTDYLIQVTGIVAENWNWELSVDATVVAH
;
A
#
# COMPACT_ATOMS: atom_id res chain seq x y z
N MET A 1 -76.69 37.79 97.16
CA MET A 1 -77.69 38.17 98.18
C MET A 1 -78.48 36.92 98.56
N LYS A 2 -78.50 36.32 99.76
CA LYS A 2 -78.35 36.84 101.13
C LYS A 2 -77.80 35.79 102.15
N LYS A 3 -77.10 34.71 101.75
CA LYS A 3 -76.51 33.75 102.73
C LYS A 3 -74.99 33.50 102.66
N LEU A 4 -74.30 33.79 101.55
CA LEU A 4 -72.82 33.73 101.52
C LEU A 4 -72.14 35.11 101.71
N ILE A 5 -72.94 36.17 101.75
CA ILE A 5 -72.53 37.50 102.24
C ILE A 5 -72.21 37.43 103.75
N LEU A 6 -72.68 36.40 104.46
CA LEU A 6 -72.50 36.27 105.90
C LEU A 6 -71.09 35.80 106.30
N LEU A 7 -70.33 35.10 105.44
CA LEU A 7 -68.99 34.64 105.81
C LEU A 7 -67.91 35.71 105.55
N VAL A 8 -68.12 36.59 104.57
CA VAL A 8 -67.29 37.78 104.38
C VAL A 8 -67.52 38.80 105.52
N VAL A 9 -68.75 38.84 106.06
CA VAL A 9 -69.10 39.68 107.21
C VAL A 9 -68.61 39.10 108.55
N LEU A 10 -68.37 37.78 108.65
CA LEU A 10 -67.81 37.19 109.88
C LEU A 10 -66.30 37.39 110.02
N MET A 11 -65.55 37.55 108.93
CA MET A 11 -64.11 37.82 109.04
C MET A 11 -63.77 39.28 109.32
N THR A 12 -64.73 40.19 109.14
CA THR A 12 -64.60 41.61 109.49
C THR A 12 -64.96 41.92 110.96
N ALA A 13 -65.47 40.95 111.72
CA ALA A 13 -65.82 41.15 113.13
C ALA A 13 -64.84 40.49 114.14
N LEU A 14 -63.89 39.66 113.72
CA LEU A 14 -62.98 38.96 114.65
C LEU A 14 -61.58 39.57 114.79
N PHE A 15 -61.15 40.46 113.88
CA PHE A 15 -59.79 41.03 113.90
C PHE A 15 -59.80 42.50 113.49
N GLY A 16 -60.34 43.32 114.39
CA GLY A 16 -59.93 44.70 114.54
C GLY A 16 -58.69 44.80 115.45
N GLN A 17 -57.90 45.84 115.18
CA GLN A 17 -56.77 46.41 115.93
C GLN A 17 -55.38 45.74 115.83
N GLU A 18 -54.62 46.35 114.93
CA GLU A 18 -53.23 46.84 115.07
C GLU A 18 -52.48 46.48 116.36
N ASN A 19 -51.41 45.70 116.22
CA ASN A 19 -50.07 46.26 116.43
C ASN A 19 -48.97 45.36 115.85
N ASP A 20 -47.99 46.03 115.25
CA ASP A 20 -46.79 45.48 114.61
C ASP A 20 -45.95 44.60 115.54
N THR A 21 -45.08 43.76 114.94
CA THR A 21 -43.78 43.20 115.45
C THR A 21 -43.54 41.67 115.28
N TYR A 22 -44.34 40.88 114.54
CA TYR A 22 -43.98 39.48 114.20
C TYR A 22 -44.08 39.12 112.71
N GLY A 23 -43.65 40.04 111.85
CA GLY A 23 -43.37 39.78 110.45
C GLY A 23 -42.17 38.85 110.25
N THR A 24 -42.35 37.52 110.25
CA THR A 24 -41.43 36.58 109.57
C THR A 24 -42.03 35.18 109.33
N PHE A 25 -43.05 34.76 110.09
CA PHE A 25 -43.46 33.35 110.10
C PHE A 25 -44.39 32.89 108.96
N ILE A 26 -45.24 33.74 108.35
CA ILE A 26 -46.12 33.31 107.23
C ILE A 26 -45.69 33.89 105.86
N LYS A 27 -44.62 34.69 105.80
CA LYS A 27 -43.89 34.90 104.54
C LYS A 27 -43.47 33.56 103.92
N ASN A 28 -43.14 32.54 104.73
CA ASN A 28 -42.78 31.19 104.26
C ASN A 28 -43.96 30.29 103.85
N PHE A 29 -45.20 30.56 104.28
CA PHE A 29 -46.38 29.81 103.78
C PHE A 29 -46.84 30.37 102.42
N TYR A 30 -46.65 31.67 102.20
CA TYR A 30 -46.96 32.36 100.94
C TYR A 30 -46.10 31.91 99.74
N TYR A 31 -44.88 31.39 99.94
CA TYR A 31 -44.00 30.96 98.85
C TYR A 31 -44.20 29.52 98.34
N ARG A 32 -45.04 28.69 98.99
CA ARG A 32 -45.25 27.29 98.56
C ARG A 32 -46.53 27.03 97.76
N TRP A 33 -47.52 27.94 97.73
CA TRP A 33 -48.87 27.63 97.22
C TRP A 33 -49.59 28.75 96.44
N LEU A 34 -48.92 29.81 95.97
CA LEU A 34 -49.60 30.82 95.15
C LEU A 34 -49.36 30.61 93.65
N MET A 35 -50.20 29.76 93.04
CA MET A 35 -50.60 29.98 91.65
C MET A 35 -51.44 31.26 91.62
N LEU A 36 -50.90 32.34 91.07
CA LEU A 36 -51.64 33.59 90.86
C LEU A 36 -52.66 33.39 89.71
N THR A 37 -53.93 33.28 90.07
CA THR A 37 -55.06 33.73 89.22
C THR A 37 -55.39 35.18 89.57
N ASP A 38 -55.69 35.98 88.55
CA ASP A 38 -55.79 37.45 88.55
C ASP A 38 -56.81 38.08 89.52
N THR A 39 -56.56 39.33 89.94
CA THR A 39 -57.49 40.50 89.99
C THR A 39 -56.78 41.65 90.75
N THR A 40 -56.50 42.85 90.25
CA THR A 40 -57.02 43.60 89.09
C THR A 40 -56.04 44.68 88.58
N ALA A 41 -56.00 44.82 87.25
CA ALA A 41 -55.66 46.02 86.46
C ALA A 41 -54.19 46.46 86.37
N ASN A 42 -53.34 45.63 85.75
CA ASN A 42 -52.71 45.97 84.47
C ASN A 42 -51.86 44.82 83.94
N ALA A 43 -52.09 44.51 82.66
CA ALA A 43 -51.41 43.62 81.72
C ALA A 43 -50.11 42.93 82.18
N ILE A 44 -50.05 41.61 82.02
CA ILE A 44 -48.80 40.96 81.58
C ILE A 44 -49.12 39.94 80.48
N ALA A 45 -48.89 40.37 79.23
CA ALA A 45 -48.60 39.49 78.13
C ALA A 45 -47.24 38.82 78.40
N GLY A 46 -47.23 37.49 78.53
CA GLY A 46 -46.02 36.71 78.77
C GLY A 46 -46.35 35.46 79.56
N GLY A 47 -45.97 34.29 79.02
CA GLY A 47 -46.31 32.96 79.54
C GLY A 47 -46.06 32.81 81.05
N GLN A 48 -46.88 31.98 81.69
CA GLN A 48 -46.74 31.75 83.12
C GLN A 48 -45.44 30.98 83.39
N TRP A 49 -44.57 31.59 84.20
CA TRP A 49 -43.30 31.04 84.64
C TRP A 49 -43.52 30.09 85.81
N VAL A 50 -43.08 28.85 85.68
CA VAL A 50 -42.81 28.05 86.88
C VAL A 50 -41.44 28.51 87.39
N GLN A 51 -41.37 29.22 88.51
CA GLN A 51 -40.08 29.47 89.17
C GLN A 51 -39.71 28.24 90.00
N ASP A 52 -38.46 27.79 89.91
CA ASP A 52 -37.96 26.90 90.96
C ASP A 52 -37.80 27.72 92.25
N GLY A 53 -37.76 27.06 93.41
CA GLY A 53 -37.66 27.72 94.71
C GLY A 53 -36.38 28.51 94.96
N ARG A 54 -35.54 28.75 93.94
CA ARG A 54 -34.29 29.54 94.01
C ARG A 54 -34.31 30.76 93.07
N GLY A 55 -35.44 31.06 92.42
CA GLY A 55 -35.62 32.30 91.65
C GLY A 55 -35.01 32.30 90.25
N ASN A 56 -34.61 31.15 89.73
CA ASN A 56 -34.24 31.00 88.32
C ASN A 56 -35.49 30.70 87.47
N LEU A 57 -35.61 31.36 86.31
CA LEU A 57 -36.67 31.09 85.34
C LEU A 57 -36.44 29.69 84.73
N THR A 58 -37.41 28.78 84.89
CA THR A 58 -37.24 27.35 84.56
C THR A 58 -37.52 27.01 83.09
N PRO A 59 -37.00 25.86 82.60
CA PRO A 59 -37.13 25.39 81.21
C PRO A 59 -38.53 24.88 80.80
N PHE A 60 -39.62 25.43 81.31
CA PHE A 60 -40.99 25.07 80.92
C PHE A 60 -41.92 26.28 80.91
N THR A 61 -42.68 26.46 79.83
CA THR A 61 -43.57 27.60 79.60
C THR A 61 -44.91 27.11 79.08
N ILE A 62 -46.01 27.57 79.69
CA ILE A 62 -47.37 27.35 79.18
C ILE A 62 -47.88 28.69 78.64
N ASP A 63 -48.16 28.73 77.34
CA ASP A 63 -48.87 29.82 76.68
C ASP A 63 -50.35 29.43 76.56
N GLY A 64 -51.11 29.78 77.61
CA GLY A 64 -52.53 29.48 77.69
C GLY A 64 -53.41 30.31 76.74
N ILE A 65 -52.88 31.36 76.12
CA ILE A 65 -53.64 32.18 75.15
C ILE A 65 -53.67 31.47 73.79
N ASN A 66 -52.54 30.89 73.38
CA ASN A 66 -52.42 30.22 72.08
C ASN A 66 -52.45 28.68 72.17
N ASN A 67 -52.73 28.13 73.36
CA ASN A 67 -52.75 26.69 73.66
C ASN A 67 -51.42 25.97 73.38
N ARG A 68 -50.28 26.59 73.70
CA ARG A 68 -48.94 26.05 73.38
C ARG A 68 -48.14 25.71 74.64
N ILE A 69 -47.26 24.73 74.50
CA ILE A 69 -46.32 24.31 75.55
C ILE A 69 -44.89 24.47 75.04
N GLY A 70 -44.06 25.22 75.76
CA GLY A 70 -42.63 25.37 75.50
C GLY A 70 -41.78 24.61 76.52
N ILE A 71 -40.77 23.87 76.06
CA ILE A 71 -39.73 23.28 76.91
C ILE A 71 -38.41 23.96 76.53
N GLY A 72 -37.80 24.70 77.46
CA GLY A 72 -36.58 25.48 77.21
C GLY A 72 -36.77 26.71 76.32
N LYS A 73 -38.01 27.09 75.98
CA LYS A 73 -38.33 28.28 75.18
C LYS A 73 -39.29 29.22 75.90
N LEU A 74 -38.92 30.50 75.89
CA LEU A 74 -39.70 31.57 76.54
C LEU A 74 -40.95 31.96 75.76
N ASN A 75 -40.93 31.78 74.43
CA ASN A 75 -42.04 32.08 73.53
C ASN A 75 -42.22 30.88 72.57
N PRO A 76 -42.97 29.83 72.97
CA PRO A 76 -43.17 28.68 72.11
C PRO A 76 -43.88 29.09 70.83
N ALA A 77 -43.32 28.76 69.68
CA ALA A 77 -43.91 29.10 68.38
C ALA A 77 -45.01 28.09 67.98
N TYR A 78 -44.90 26.84 68.44
CA TYR A 78 -45.79 25.73 68.07
C TYR A 78 -46.51 25.16 69.29
N THR A 79 -47.68 24.55 69.06
CA THR A 79 -48.02 23.22 69.59
C THR A 79 -47.36 22.84 70.92
N LEU A 80 -46.37 21.98 70.75
CA LEU A 80 -45.32 21.68 71.69
C LEU A 80 -44.01 22.13 71.04
N ASP A 81 -43.27 23.05 71.67
CA ASP A 81 -42.04 23.62 71.14
C ASP A 81 -40.87 23.39 72.11
N VAL A 82 -39.97 22.50 71.73
CA VAL A 82 -38.85 22.05 72.59
C VAL A 82 -37.55 22.64 72.05
N LEU A 83 -36.82 23.40 72.86
CA LEU A 83 -35.43 23.76 72.58
C LEU A 83 -34.53 22.58 73.01
N GLY A 84 -34.29 21.66 72.07
CA GLY A 84 -33.50 20.44 72.29
C GLY A 84 -34.10 19.22 71.60
N THR A 85 -33.66 18.02 71.98
CA THR A 85 -34.14 16.75 71.41
C THR A 85 -35.41 16.28 72.14
N LEU A 86 -36.45 15.91 71.38
CA LEU A 86 -37.63 15.22 71.91
C LEU A 86 -37.38 13.70 71.88
N GLN A 87 -37.32 13.04 73.04
CA GLN A 87 -37.31 11.58 73.13
C GLN A 87 -38.71 11.10 73.57
N ALA A 88 -39.39 10.33 72.72
CA ALA A 88 -40.70 9.75 73.01
C ALA A 88 -40.68 8.25 72.73
N THR A 89 -41.32 7.45 73.57
CA THR A 89 -41.41 5.99 73.36
C THR A 89 -42.18 5.66 72.09
N ILE A 90 -43.24 6.42 71.79
CA ILE A 90 -44.02 6.33 70.55
C ILE A 90 -44.54 7.74 70.23
N LEU A 91 -44.45 8.14 68.95
CA LEU A 91 -45.21 9.26 68.38
C LEU A 91 -46.38 8.67 67.59
N LEU A 92 -47.61 8.83 68.08
CA LEU A 92 -48.84 8.36 67.41
C LEU A 92 -49.48 9.53 66.64
N GLY A 93 -49.51 9.46 65.30
CA GLY A 93 -50.11 10.47 64.43
C GLY A 93 -49.62 10.38 62.97
N ASN A 94 -50.07 11.31 62.11
CA ASN A 94 -49.54 11.45 60.75
C ASN A 94 -48.18 12.18 60.81
N GLY A 95 -47.11 11.47 60.45
CA GLY A 95 -45.74 11.98 60.45
C GLY A 95 -45.35 12.85 59.25
N ALA A 96 -46.26 13.14 58.31
CA ALA A 96 -45.97 13.88 57.07
C ALA A 96 -45.37 15.29 57.29
N GLY A 97 -45.54 15.87 58.49
CA GLY A 97 -44.94 17.17 58.86
C GLY A 97 -43.63 17.08 59.66
N LEU A 98 -43.08 15.90 59.91
CA LEU A 98 -41.80 15.73 60.61
C LEU A 98 -40.63 16.10 59.68
N THR A 99 -40.15 17.33 59.78
CA THR A 99 -38.97 17.83 59.04
C THR A 99 -37.74 17.88 59.93
N GLY A 100 -36.52 17.75 59.37
CA GLY A 100 -35.28 17.95 60.12
C GLY A 100 -34.80 16.76 60.97
N ILE A 101 -35.20 15.54 60.63
CA ILE A 101 -34.55 14.31 61.12
C ILE A 101 -33.12 14.31 60.55
N GLY A 102 -32.14 14.73 61.35
CA GLY A 102 -30.75 14.88 60.93
C GLY A 102 -30.15 13.57 60.39
N THR A 103 -29.22 13.71 59.45
CA THR A 103 -28.57 12.69 58.61
C THR A 103 -27.73 11.66 59.37
N GLY A 104 -28.33 10.90 60.28
CA GLY A 104 -27.71 9.68 60.78
C GLY A 104 -27.49 8.73 59.61
N THR A 105 -26.30 8.15 59.48
CA THR A 105 -25.92 7.13 58.49
C THR A 105 -26.74 5.83 58.53
N GLY A 106 -27.82 5.78 59.32
CA GLY A 106 -28.80 4.70 59.31
C GLY A 106 -29.94 5.06 58.38
N GLY A 107 -30.02 4.39 57.22
CA GLY A 107 -31.16 4.49 56.30
C GLY A 107 -32.49 4.08 56.95
N ILE A 108 -33.57 4.12 56.18
CA ILE A 108 -34.89 3.65 56.61
C ILE A 108 -34.81 2.12 56.84
N ILE A 109 -34.64 1.67 58.08
CA ILE A 109 -34.68 0.24 58.42
C ILE A 109 -36.14 -0.17 58.65
N ASN A 110 -36.74 -0.78 57.63
CA ASN A 110 -38.02 -1.49 57.73
C ASN A 110 -37.74 -3.00 57.65
N THR A 111 -38.23 -3.79 58.60
CA THR A 111 -38.10 -5.26 58.58
C THR A 111 -39.08 -5.94 57.63
N GLY A 112 -40.01 -5.17 57.03
CA GLY A 112 -40.83 -5.56 55.88
C GLY A 112 -40.47 -4.76 54.62
N SER A 113 -41.44 -4.54 53.73
CA SER A 113 -41.22 -3.77 52.50
C SER A 113 -41.18 -2.26 52.76
N THR A 114 -40.09 -1.58 52.37
CA THR A 114 -40.08 -0.12 52.23
C THR A 114 -40.62 0.24 50.84
N THR A 115 -41.81 0.82 50.78
CA THR A 115 -42.36 1.38 49.53
C THR A 115 -42.00 2.85 49.46
N ILE A 116 -41.24 3.24 48.44
CA ILE A 116 -40.94 4.64 48.12
C ILE A 116 -41.59 4.88 46.76
N GLY A 117 -42.61 5.75 46.72
CA GLY A 117 -43.28 6.13 45.47
C GLY A 117 -42.65 7.38 44.87
N ALA A 118 -42.46 7.38 43.55
CA ALA A 118 -42.29 8.61 42.77
C ALA A 118 -43.67 9.00 42.23
N ASP A 119 -44.04 10.28 42.31
CA ASP A 119 -45.25 10.82 41.66
C ASP A 119 -46.53 10.01 41.98
N SER A 120 -46.95 10.05 43.26
CA SER A 120 -48.16 9.36 43.73
C SER A 120 -49.46 10.15 43.52
N ASP A 121 -49.34 11.35 42.97
CA ASP A 121 -50.38 12.26 42.53
C ASP A 121 -50.41 12.33 40.99
N VAL A 122 -51.33 13.13 40.42
CA VAL A 122 -51.61 13.13 38.97
C VAL A 122 -51.03 14.38 38.29
N ASP A 123 -50.04 15.02 38.93
CA ASP A 123 -49.51 16.31 38.46
C ASP A 123 -48.33 16.17 37.49
N GLY A 124 -47.77 14.95 37.38
CA GLY A 124 -46.65 14.66 36.49
C GLY A 124 -45.33 15.23 37.00
N VAL A 125 -45.21 15.52 38.30
CA VAL A 125 -44.04 16.15 38.91
C VAL A 125 -43.54 15.30 40.08
N GLY A 126 -42.49 14.51 39.85
CA GLY A 126 -41.83 13.77 40.92
C GLY A 126 -40.79 12.80 40.40
N GLU A 127 -39.74 12.58 41.19
CA GLU A 127 -38.73 11.55 40.93
C GLU A 127 -38.22 10.97 42.25
N ILE A 128 -37.73 9.73 42.21
CA ILE A 128 -36.89 9.20 43.28
C ILE A 128 -35.44 9.33 42.81
N ALA A 129 -34.70 10.27 43.40
CA ALA A 129 -33.28 10.45 43.15
C ALA A 129 -32.44 9.77 44.23
N MET A 130 -31.62 8.80 43.84
CA MET A 130 -30.58 8.23 44.69
C MET A 130 -29.31 9.06 44.55
N GLN A 131 -28.93 9.78 45.60
CA GLN A 131 -27.79 10.69 45.60
C GLN A 131 -26.67 10.21 46.51
N THR A 132 -25.43 10.41 46.08
CA THR A 132 -24.27 10.30 46.97
C THR A 132 -23.49 11.61 46.94
N ARG A 133 -23.17 12.15 48.12
CA ARG A 133 -22.45 13.43 48.26
C ARG A 133 -23.11 14.60 47.50
N GLY A 134 -24.45 14.60 47.43
CA GLY A 134 -25.24 15.62 46.71
C GLY A 134 -25.26 15.46 45.18
N VAL A 135 -24.69 14.38 44.65
CA VAL A 135 -24.72 14.06 43.21
C VAL A 135 -25.70 12.92 42.97
N THR A 136 -26.70 13.15 42.11
CA THR A 136 -27.61 12.10 41.64
C THR A 136 -26.83 11.03 40.90
N ARG A 137 -26.98 9.78 41.33
CA ARG A 137 -26.37 8.59 40.70
C ARG A 137 -27.39 7.78 39.93
N MET A 138 -28.63 7.76 40.38
CA MET A 138 -29.74 7.05 39.74
C MET A 138 -31.03 7.80 40.01
N THR A 139 -31.91 7.87 39.02
CA THR A 139 -33.24 8.46 39.14
C THR A 139 -34.28 7.50 38.61
N PHE A 140 -35.34 7.28 39.37
CA PHE A 140 -36.60 6.75 38.84
C PHE A 140 -37.49 7.93 38.44
N THR A 141 -37.75 8.08 37.14
CA THR A 141 -38.58 9.16 36.61
C THR A 141 -40.06 8.86 36.80
N ASN A 142 -40.89 9.90 36.80
CA ASN A 142 -42.35 9.78 36.77
C ASN A 142 -42.89 8.91 35.61
N SER A 143 -42.17 8.80 34.50
CA SER A 143 -42.53 7.97 33.35
C SER A 143 -42.19 6.48 33.52
N GLY A 144 -41.72 6.07 34.70
CA GLY A 144 -41.28 4.70 35.00
C GLY A 144 -39.90 4.35 34.43
N GLY A 145 -39.18 5.35 33.90
CA GLY A 145 -37.81 5.19 33.42
C GLY A 145 -36.80 5.15 34.57
N ILE A 146 -35.68 4.48 34.33
CA ILE A 146 -34.51 4.50 35.21
C ILE A 146 -33.39 5.21 34.45
N THR A 147 -32.86 6.29 35.02
CA THR A 147 -31.79 7.08 34.40
C THR A 147 -30.56 7.12 35.30
N PHE A 148 -29.39 6.96 34.69
CA PHE A 148 -28.09 7.18 35.32
C PHE A 148 -27.48 8.45 34.71
N PRO A 149 -27.46 9.59 35.42
CA PRO A 149 -27.11 10.89 34.83
C PRO A 149 -25.61 11.10 34.58
N LEU A 150 -24.77 10.13 34.95
CA LEU A 150 -23.35 10.04 34.61
C LEU A 150 -23.07 8.59 34.20
N ASP A 151 -22.11 8.36 33.31
CA ASP A 151 -21.66 7.03 32.95
C ASP A 151 -21.17 6.29 34.21
N MET A 152 -21.70 5.08 34.43
CA MET A 152 -21.33 4.25 35.59
C MET A 152 -21.07 2.82 35.13
N ASP A 153 -20.00 2.21 35.64
CA ASP A 153 -19.75 0.78 35.46
C ASP A 153 -20.76 -0.04 36.28
N PHE A 154 -21.47 -0.95 35.63
CA PHE A 154 -22.31 -1.94 36.31
C PHE A 154 -21.47 -3.20 36.62
N THR A 155 -20.74 -3.19 37.74
CA THR A 155 -19.87 -4.32 38.13
C THR A 155 -20.71 -5.52 38.62
N LEU A 156 -20.75 -6.59 37.83
CA LEU A 156 -21.41 -7.85 38.19
C LEU A 156 -20.47 -8.73 39.01
N ILE A 157 -20.86 -9.10 40.23
CA ILE A 157 -20.02 -9.85 41.19
C ILE A 157 -20.04 -11.38 41.00
N GLY A 158 -20.23 -11.86 39.77
CA GLY A 158 -19.97 -13.25 39.37
C GLY A 158 -21.18 -14.18 39.31
N GLY A 159 -21.91 -14.16 38.20
CA GLY A 159 -22.93 -15.17 37.89
C GLY A 159 -23.11 -15.34 36.39
N VAL A 160 -23.36 -16.58 35.95
CA VAL A 160 -23.92 -16.87 34.63
C VAL A 160 -25.29 -16.20 34.58
N ASN A 161 -25.55 -15.40 33.55
CA ASN A 161 -26.73 -14.55 33.47
C ASN A 161 -26.83 -13.51 34.61
N GLY A 162 -25.69 -12.90 34.97
CA GLY A 162 -25.61 -11.90 36.03
C GLY A 162 -26.36 -10.60 35.73
N MET A 163 -26.54 -10.28 34.44
CA MET A 163 -27.40 -9.20 33.95
C MET A 163 -28.14 -9.70 32.71
N SER A 164 -29.48 -9.74 32.74
CA SER A 164 -30.29 -10.05 31.56
C SER A 164 -31.52 -9.18 31.38
N ILE A 165 -31.96 -9.15 30.12
CA ILE A 165 -33.30 -8.80 29.71
C ILE A 165 -34.03 -10.10 29.35
N ASP A 166 -35.12 -10.38 30.07
CA ASP A 166 -35.99 -11.55 29.86
C ASP A 166 -35.27 -12.92 29.89
N GLY A 167 -34.16 -13.01 30.64
CA GLY A 167 -33.40 -14.24 30.86
C GLY A 167 -32.55 -14.69 29.67
N THR A 168 -33.16 -14.94 28.50
CA THR A 168 -32.47 -15.43 27.29
C THR A 168 -32.35 -14.38 26.19
N THR A 169 -33.16 -13.33 26.17
CA THR A 169 -33.16 -12.35 25.07
C THR A 169 -31.83 -11.62 24.97
N PHE A 170 -31.30 -11.14 26.10
CA PHE A 170 -29.92 -10.64 26.21
C PHE A 170 -29.40 -11.02 27.59
N SER A 171 -28.26 -11.69 27.65
CA SER A 171 -27.65 -12.21 28.88
C SER A 171 -26.16 -11.86 28.90
N VAL A 172 -25.68 -11.34 30.01
CA VAL A 172 -24.26 -11.11 30.27
C VAL A 172 -23.81 -12.07 31.35
N ASP A 173 -22.87 -12.94 31.00
CA ASP A 173 -22.13 -13.77 31.93
C ASP A 173 -20.82 -13.05 32.28
N GLY A 174 -20.89 -12.22 33.32
CA GLY A 174 -19.74 -11.49 33.85
C GLY A 174 -18.72 -12.37 34.56
N LEU A 175 -19.02 -13.65 34.85
CA LEU A 175 -18.05 -14.58 35.45
C LEU A 175 -17.08 -15.12 34.41
N ASN A 176 -17.57 -15.36 33.18
CA ASN A 176 -16.79 -15.98 32.11
C ASN A 176 -16.48 -15.05 30.94
N ASN A 177 -16.78 -13.74 31.04
CA ASN A 177 -16.60 -12.73 30.00
C ASN A 177 -17.39 -13.02 28.72
N ARG A 178 -18.68 -13.35 28.83
CA ARG A 178 -19.50 -13.77 27.68
C ARG A 178 -20.80 -12.98 27.57
N ILE A 179 -21.30 -12.87 26.33
CA ILE A 179 -22.59 -12.29 25.99
C ILE A 179 -23.42 -13.34 25.24
N GLY A 180 -24.67 -13.54 25.68
CA GLY A 180 -25.66 -14.40 25.04
C GLY A 180 -26.83 -13.59 24.48
N ILE A 181 -27.25 -13.90 23.26
CA ILE A 181 -28.49 -13.43 22.63
C ILE A 181 -29.30 -14.67 22.24
N GLY A 182 -30.51 -14.83 22.80
CA GLY A 182 -31.31 -16.05 22.67
C GLY A 182 -30.87 -17.21 23.57
N THR A 183 -29.86 -17.02 24.43
CA THR A 183 -29.35 -18.00 25.39
C THR A 183 -28.99 -17.33 26.72
N ALA A 184 -29.28 -18.00 27.84
CA ALA A 184 -28.91 -17.54 29.18
C ALA A 184 -27.53 -18.04 29.62
N THR A 185 -26.97 -19.05 28.93
CA THR A 185 -25.72 -19.73 29.29
C THR A 185 -24.79 -19.78 28.08
N PRO A 186 -24.26 -18.62 27.63
CA PRO A 186 -23.37 -18.59 26.49
C PRO A 186 -22.12 -19.45 26.76
N ILE A 187 -21.75 -20.30 25.80
CA ILE A 187 -20.52 -21.10 25.86
C ILE A 187 -19.34 -20.42 25.16
N GLU A 188 -19.63 -19.45 24.29
CA GLU A 188 -18.65 -18.61 23.59
C GLU A 188 -18.63 -17.16 24.11
N GLU A 189 -17.60 -16.38 23.76
CA GLU A 189 -17.50 -14.96 24.13
C GLU A 189 -18.71 -14.14 23.65
N LEU A 190 -19.22 -14.44 22.45
CA LEU A 190 -20.51 -13.96 21.95
C LEU A 190 -21.28 -15.12 21.32
N GLU A 191 -22.42 -15.50 21.92
CA GLU A 191 -23.30 -16.54 21.39
C GLU A 191 -24.65 -15.94 20.98
N VAL A 192 -25.01 -16.11 19.70
CA VAL A 192 -26.32 -15.69 19.18
C VAL A 192 -27.08 -16.93 18.71
N VAL A 193 -28.14 -17.30 19.44
CA VAL A 193 -29.09 -18.33 19.03
C VAL A 193 -30.13 -17.69 18.11
N GLY A 194 -29.82 -17.64 16.82
CA GLY A 194 -30.66 -17.03 15.78
C GLY A 194 -29.86 -16.51 14.58
N THR A 195 -30.51 -15.74 13.71
CA THR A 195 -29.85 -15.11 12.54
C THR A 195 -29.30 -13.73 12.92
N ILE A 196 -28.04 -13.47 12.53
CA ILE A 196 -27.43 -12.14 12.63
C ILE A 196 -27.63 -11.42 11.29
N LYS A 197 -28.16 -10.19 11.32
CA LYS A 197 -28.21 -9.28 10.15
C LYS A 197 -27.17 -8.18 10.32
N THR A 198 -26.33 -7.98 9.31
CA THR A 198 -25.34 -6.90 9.25
C THR A 198 -25.53 -6.08 7.97
N ASP A 199 -25.30 -4.76 8.02
CA ASP A 199 -25.48 -3.87 6.86
C ASP A 199 -24.27 -3.90 5.90
N THR A 200 -23.07 -4.12 6.44
CA THR A 200 -21.81 -4.33 5.69
C THR A 200 -20.91 -5.28 6.47
N LEU A 201 -20.36 -6.29 5.81
CA LEU A 201 -19.29 -7.13 6.35
C LEU A 201 -17.95 -6.58 5.83
N ASP A 202 -17.18 -5.94 6.70
CA ASP A 202 -15.78 -5.58 6.39
C ASP A 202 -14.87 -6.78 6.67
N ALA A 203 -13.77 -6.92 5.92
CA ALA A 203 -12.84 -8.05 6.03
C ALA A 203 -12.26 -8.21 7.45
N ASP A 204 -12.07 -7.09 8.16
CA ASP A 204 -11.61 -7.05 9.56
C ASP A 204 -12.63 -7.68 10.53
N PHE A 205 -13.94 -7.65 10.21
CA PHE A 205 -14.97 -8.31 11.00
C PHE A 205 -14.91 -9.84 10.84
N ILE A 206 -14.39 -10.33 9.72
CA ILE A 206 -14.36 -11.75 9.36
C ILE A 206 -13.13 -12.46 9.95
N GLU A 207 -11.97 -11.79 9.98
CA GLU A 207 -10.73 -12.35 10.54
C GLU A 207 -10.84 -12.68 12.04
N GLY A 208 -11.66 -11.92 12.78
CA GLY A 208 -11.89 -12.14 14.21
C GLY A 208 -12.85 -13.28 14.57
N ILE A 209 -13.63 -13.82 13.62
CA ILE A 209 -14.68 -14.84 13.90
C ILE A 209 -14.12 -16.27 13.88
N GLY A 210 -12.90 -16.49 13.36
CA GLY A 210 -12.20 -17.79 13.41
C GLY A 210 -12.93 -18.97 12.75
N ASN A 211 -14.01 -18.72 12.01
CA ASN A 211 -14.84 -19.73 11.38
C ASN A 211 -15.20 -19.30 9.96
N THR A 212 -15.02 -20.22 8.99
CA THR A 212 -15.28 -20.04 7.57
C THR A 212 -16.73 -19.61 7.33
N ILE A 213 -16.95 -18.36 6.95
CA ILE A 213 -18.21 -17.91 6.36
C ILE A 213 -18.35 -18.65 5.02
N THR A 214 -19.22 -19.67 4.96
CA THR A 214 -19.59 -20.36 3.71
C THR A 214 -20.56 -19.49 2.92
N GLY A 215 -20.08 -18.36 2.42
CA GLY A 215 -20.76 -17.54 1.44
C GLY A 215 -19.93 -17.52 0.16
N ASN A 216 -20.00 -18.60 -0.63
CA ASN A 216 -19.50 -18.60 -2.00
C ASN A 216 -20.63 -19.12 -2.90
N ASP A 217 -21.57 -18.24 -3.25
CA ASP A 217 -22.71 -18.52 -4.13
C ASP A 217 -22.31 -18.58 -5.61
N SER A 218 -21.20 -19.24 -5.95
CA SER A 218 -20.96 -19.69 -7.32
C SER A 218 -21.52 -21.10 -7.44
N ILE A 219 -22.72 -21.22 -8.02
CA ILE A 219 -23.37 -22.51 -8.30
C ILE A 219 -22.97 -22.93 -9.71
N PHE A 220 -22.38 -24.12 -9.85
CA PHE A 220 -22.05 -24.72 -11.15
C PHE A 220 -23.16 -25.68 -11.59
N MET A 221 -23.88 -25.34 -12.66
CA MET A 221 -25.05 -26.04 -13.15
C MET A 221 -24.74 -26.94 -14.36
N ILE A 222 -25.09 -28.22 -14.26
CA ILE A 222 -24.78 -29.24 -15.25
C ILE A 222 -26.05 -29.91 -15.76
N ILE A 223 -26.23 -29.95 -17.08
CA ILE A 223 -27.18 -30.85 -17.73
C ILE A 223 -26.43 -32.11 -18.13
N ALA A 224 -26.98 -33.28 -17.82
CA ALA A 224 -26.45 -34.56 -18.29
C ALA A 224 -27.52 -35.38 -18.99
N THR A 225 -27.25 -35.78 -20.23
CA THR A 225 -28.22 -36.54 -21.04
C THR A 225 -27.56 -37.54 -21.98
N GLY A 226 -28.37 -38.39 -22.59
CA GLY A 226 -27.95 -39.48 -23.47
C GLY A 226 -28.56 -40.81 -23.06
N GLN A 227 -27.85 -41.91 -23.32
CA GLN A 227 -28.38 -43.25 -23.12
C GLN A 227 -27.79 -43.99 -21.90
N SER A 228 -27.76 -45.32 -21.94
CA SER A 228 -27.48 -46.19 -20.79
C SER A 228 -26.11 -45.95 -20.12
N ASN A 229 -25.08 -45.54 -20.86
CA ASN A 229 -23.78 -45.21 -20.27
C ASN A 229 -23.77 -43.86 -19.50
N MET A 230 -24.64 -42.91 -19.86
CA MET A 230 -24.87 -41.71 -19.05
C MET A 230 -25.72 -42.00 -17.81
N ALA A 231 -26.76 -42.84 -17.96
CA ALA A 231 -27.69 -43.20 -16.89
C ALA A 231 -27.13 -44.23 -15.90
N GLY A 232 -26.08 -44.97 -16.28
CA GLY A 232 -25.52 -46.10 -15.54
C GLY A 232 -26.35 -47.40 -15.65
N GLN A 233 -25.66 -48.54 -15.73
CA GLN A 233 -26.27 -49.88 -15.87
C GLN A 233 -26.19 -50.70 -14.57
N SER A 234 -27.24 -51.49 -14.25
CA SER A 234 -27.28 -52.38 -13.07
C SER A 234 -26.24 -53.50 -13.17
N GLY A 235 -25.39 -53.63 -12.13
CA GLY A 235 -24.27 -54.58 -12.08
C GLY A 235 -22.90 -53.91 -11.87
N GLY A 236 -22.82 -52.57 -11.92
CA GLY A 236 -21.59 -51.78 -11.77
C GLY A 236 -21.18 -51.48 -10.33
N VAL A 237 -21.71 -52.23 -9.37
CA VAL A 237 -21.59 -51.94 -7.93
C VAL A 237 -20.27 -52.41 -7.32
N SER A 238 -19.56 -53.34 -7.97
CA SER A 238 -18.54 -54.15 -7.28
C SER A 238 -17.19 -53.45 -7.00
N ALA A 239 -17.00 -52.19 -7.37
CA ALA A 239 -15.78 -51.44 -7.06
C ALA A 239 -15.91 -49.91 -7.29
N GLY A 240 -16.79 -49.19 -6.57
CA GLY A 240 -16.94 -47.76 -6.84
C GLY A 240 -17.16 -46.81 -5.66
N ASP A 241 -16.83 -45.54 -5.90
CA ASP A 241 -17.01 -44.39 -5.00
C ASP A 241 -18.49 -43.99 -4.97
N LEU A 242 -19.19 -44.36 -3.90
CA LEU A 242 -20.59 -43.97 -3.66
C LEU A 242 -20.70 -42.89 -2.58
N ALA A 243 -19.57 -42.31 -2.14
CA ALA A 243 -19.59 -41.28 -1.10
C ALA A 243 -20.19 -39.99 -1.66
N THR A 244 -21.26 -39.53 -1.01
CA THR A 244 -21.90 -38.24 -1.25
C THR A 244 -20.97 -37.08 -0.93
N ASP A 245 -21.12 -35.96 -1.65
CA ASP A 245 -20.57 -34.65 -1.26
C ASP A 245 -21.73 -33.69 -1.00
N ALA A 246 -21.72 -32.98 0.13
CA ALA A 246 -22.78 -32.06 0.53
C ALA A 246 -22.99 -30.89 -0.46
N ARG A 247 -22.00 -30.60 -1.30
CA ARG A 247 -22.03 -29.55 -2.33
C ARG A 247 -22.66 -30.02 -3.64
N VAL A 248 -22.84 -31.32 -3.85
CA VAL A 248 -23.38 -31.87 -5.10
C VAL A 248 -24.87 -32.19 -4.93
N LEU A 249 -25.71 -31.41 -5.59
CA LEU A 249 -27.16 -31.56 -5.57
C LEU A 249 -27.67 -32.07 -6.91
N ASN A 250 -28.73 -32.86 -6.90
CA ASN A 250 -29.43 -33.31 -8.10
C ASN A 250 -30.89 -32.84 -8.07
N TRP A 251 -31.42 -32.43 -9.22
CA TRP A 251 -32.83 -32.07 -9.35
C TRP A 251 -33.68 -33.33 -9.16
N ASN A 252 -34.63 -33.29 -8.23
CA ASN A 252 -35.65 -34.30 -8.08
C ASN A 252 -36.96 -33.75 -8.64
N ALA A 253 -37.32 -34.18 -9.85
CA ALA A 253 -38.53 -33.72 -10.54
C ALA A 253 -39.82 -34.29 -9.93
N VAL A 254 -39.75 -35.42 -9.21
CA VAL A 254 -40.90 -35.98 -8.49
C VAL A 254 -41.21 -35.11 -7.26
N ALA A 255 -40.16 -34.70 -6.53
CA ALA A 255 -40.28 -33.85 -5.36
C ALA A 255 -40.40 -32.35 -5.71
N GLY A 256 -40.01 -31.95 -6.93
CA GLY A 256 -39.90 -30.54 -7.32
C GLY A 256 -38.84 -29.78 -6.51
N ALA A 257 -37.73 -30.44 -6.16
CA ALA A 257 -36.72 -29.87 -5.27
C ALA A 257 -35.31 -30.33 -5.61
N TRP A 258 -34.32 -29.49 -5.27
CA TRP A 258 -32.91 -29.86 -5.25
C TRP A 258 -32.62 -30.71 -4.01
N VAL A 259 -32.09 -31.90 -4.21
CA VAL A 259 -31.76 -32.85 -3.13
C VAL A 259 -30.30 -33.27 -3.23
N LEU A 260 -29.73 -33.76 -2.13
CA LEU A 260 -28.37 -34.31 -2.14
C LEU A 260 -28.25 -35.40 -3.21
N ALA A 261 -27.20 -35.35 -4.04
CA ALA A 261 -26.92 -36.41 -4.99
C ALA A 261 -26.30 -37.61 -4.25
N ASP A 262 -27.11 -38.62 -3.96
CA ASP A 262 -26.70 -39.84 -3.25
C ASP A 262 -26.82 -41.13 -4.10
N PRO A 263 -25.72 -41.62 -4.71
CA PRO A 263 -25.71 -42.81 -5.57
C PRO A 263 -26.07 -44.13 -4.85
N SER A 264 -26.16 -44.14 -3.52
CA SER A 264 -26.48 -45.31 -2.67
C SER A 264 -27.96 -45.46 -2.31
N THR A 265 -28.81 -44.49 -2.66
CA THR A 265 -30.25 -44.54 -2.37
C THR A 265 -31.04 -44.97 -3.59
N VAL A 266 -31.86 -46.03 -3.51
CA VAL A 266 -32.75 -46.47 -4.61
C VAL A 266 -34.06 -45.68 -4.57
N VAL A 267 -34.41 -44.98 -5.66
CA VAL A 267 -35.78 -44.48 -5.85
C VAL A 267 -36.19 -44.74 -7.29
N GLU A 268 -37.20 -45.58 -7.53
CA GLU A 268 -37.67 -45.87 -8.88
C GLU A 268 -38.47 -44.71 -9.46
N ALA A 269 -37.96 -44.09 -10.53
CA ALA A 269 -38.76 -43.34 -11.50
C ALA A 269 -38.99 -44.26 -12.72
N GLU A 270 -40.10 -45.00 -12.70
CA GLU A 270 -40.54 -45.76 -13.88
C GLU A 270 -40.81 -44.79 -15.04
N ARG A 271 -39.94 -44.86 -16.06
CA ARG A 271 -40.13 -44.43 -17.46
C ARG A 271 -41.11 -43.27 -17.71
N LEU A 272 -40.49 -42.16 -18.15
CA LEU A 272 -41.04 -40.94 -18.76
C LEU A 272 -41.04 -39.74 -17.81
N HIS A 273 -39.88 -39.09 -17.74
CA HIS A 273 -39.74 -37.65 -17.45
C HIS A 273 -39.88 -37.16 -16.00
N ALA A 274 -39.29 -37.86 -15.03
CA ALA A 274 -39.00 -37.26 -13.73
C ALA A 274 -37.58 -37.61 -13.24
N ALA A 275 -36.78 -36.57 -12.99
CA ALA A 275 -35.47 -36.65 -12.37
C ALA A 275 -35.57 -37.27 -10.96
N TYR A 276 -34.94 -38.43 -10.80
CA TYR A 276 -34.07 -38.91 -9.71
C TYR A 276 -33.84 -40.39 -10.03
N LEU A 277 -32.64 -40.78 -10.45
CA LEU A 277 -32.23 -42.18 -10.43
C LEU A 277 -30.80 -42.27 -9.89
N LEU A 278 -30.73 -42.60 -8.61
CA LEU A 278 -29.60 -43.19 -7.96
C LEU A 278 -30.11 -44.57 -7.51
N ALA A 279 -29.34 -45.62 -7.76
CA ALA A 279 -29.82 -47.00 -7.67
C ALA A 279 -28.64 -47.96 -7.53
N ASP A 280 -27.76 -47.73 -6.55
CA ASP A 280 -26.53 -48.50 -6.32
C ASP A 280 -25.68 -48.63 -7.61
N LYS A 281 -25.51 -47.50 -8.32
CA LYS A 281 -24.79 -47.45 -9.60
C LYS A 281 -23.88 -46.23 -9.66
N ASN A 282 -22.71 -46.42 -10.25
CA ASN A 282 -21.85 -45.32 -10.67
C ASN A 282 -22.42 -44.68 -11.94
N ILE A 283 -22.43 -43.35 -12.01
CA ILE A 283 -22.86 -42.58 -13.17
C ILE A 283 -21.85 -41.47 -13.47
N ILE A 284 -21.63 -41.19 -14.75
CA ILE A 284 -20.67 -40.17 -15.21
C ILE A 284 -20.97 -38.78 -14.60
N PRO A 285 -22.22 -38.28 -14.56
CA PRO A 285 -22.51 -36.92 -14.11
C PRO A 285 -22.18 -36.69 -12.65
N PHE A 286 -22.46 -37.66 -11.78
CA PHE A 286 -22.15 -37.55 -10.35
C PHE A 286 -20.64 -37.42 -10.12
N HIS A 287 -19.86 -38.26 -10.80
CA HIS A 287 -18.41 -38.27 -10.65
C HIS A 287 -17.74 -37.02 -11.22
N PHE A 288 -18.23 -36.52 -12.35
CA PHE A 288 -17.79 -35.24 -12.90
C PHE A 288 -18.15 -34.07 -11.95
N ALA A 289 -19.38 -34.02 -11.44
CA ALA A 289 -19.83 -32.97 -10.53
C ALA A 289 -19.08 -32.99 -9.19
N LYS A 290 -18.79 -34.18 -8.67
CA LYS A 290 -17.98 -34.36 -7.46
C LYS A 290 -16.56 -33.86 -7.67
N GLU A 291 -15.94 -34.15 -8.82
CA GLU A 291 -14.61 -33.61 -9.16
C GLU A 291 -14.62 -32.08 -9.25
N ILE A 292 -15.66 -31.47 -9.84
CA ILE A 292 -15.81 -30.00 -9.90
C ILE A 292 -15.97 -29.42 -8.49
N ALA A 293 -16.87 -29.99 -7.67
CA ALA A 293 -17.14 -29.54 -6.31
C ALA A 293 -15.89 -29.63 -5.43
N GLU A 294 -15.16 -30.74 -5.51
CA GLU A 294 -13.92 -30.97 -4.76
C GLU A 294 -12.79 -30.06 -5.23
N THR A 295 -12.61 -29.90 -6.53
CA THR A 295 -11.52 -29.10 -7.11
C THR A 295 -11.70 -27.60 -6.88
N TYR A 296 -12.92 -27.09 -7.06
CA TYR A 296 -13.19 -25.65 -7.07
C TYR A 296 -13.90 -25.15 -5.82
N ASN A 297 -14.27 -26.04 -4.89
CA ASN A 297 -15.01 -25.71 -3.68
C ASN A 297 -16.30 -24.91 -3.95
N VAL A 298 -17.05 -25.33 -4.96
CA VAL A 298 -18.32 -24.73 -5.39
C VAL A 298 -19.48 -25.68 -5.15
N GLN A 299 -20.70 -25.13 -5.03
CA GLN A 299 -21.91 -25.96 -5.11
C GLN A 299 -22.14 -26.38 -6.56
N VAL A 300 -22.42 -27.65 -6.79
CA VAL A 300 -22.70 -28.19 -8.12
C VAL A 300 -24.12 -28.73 -8.18
N ARG A 301 -24.86 -28.36 -9.23
CA ARG A 301 -26.25 -28.80 -9.45
C ARG A 301 -26.36 -29.63 -10.71
N LEU A 302 -26.99 -30.80 -10.59
CA LEU A 302 -27.14 -31.79 -11.64
C LEU A 302 -28.60 -31.87 -12.11
N LEU A 303 -28.82 -31.71 -13.40
CA LEU A 303 -30.06 -32.04 -14.09
C LEU A 303 -29.81 -33.25 -15.00
N ILE A 304 -30.18 -34.45 -14.54
CA ILE A 304 -29.90 -35.70 -15.24
C ILE A 304 -31.16 -36.22 -15.94
N LEU A 305 -31.12 -36.31 -17.27
CA LEU A 305 -32.16 -36.90 -18.10
C LEU A 305 -31.55 -37.85 -19.13
N ALA A 306 -31.29 -39.09 -18.76
CA ALA A 306 -30.71 -40.10 -19.64
C ALA A 306 -31.49 -41.42 -19.61
N SER A 307 -31.55 -42.16 -20.72
CA SER A 307 -32.30 -43.42 -20.79
C SER A 307 -31.77 -44.40 -21.84
N GLY A 308 -31.60 -45.66 -21.43
CA GLY A 308 -31.01 -46.72 -22.24
C GLY A 308 -31.83 -47.16 -23.45
N GLY A 309 -31.13 -47.55 -24.53
CA GLY A 309 -31.73 -48.14 -25.73
C GLY A 309 -32.40 -47.15 -26.69
N LEU A 310 -32.18 -45.85 -26.50
CA LEU A 310 -32.75 -44.78 -27.31
C LEU A 310 -31.76 -44.29 -28.38
N THR A 311 -32.29 -44.02 -29.58
CA THR A 311 -31.54 -43.39 -30.68
C THR A 311 -31.48 -41.85 -30.52
N ILE A 312 -30.49 -41.19 -31.12
CA ILE A 312 -30.33 -39.72 -31.12
C ILE A 312 -31.61 -38.95 -31.54
N GLY A 313 -32.49 -39.56 -32.33
CA GLY A 313 -33.77 -38.96 -32.73
C GLY A 313 -34.73 -38.60 -31.59
N GLN A 314 -34.50 -39.08 -30.36
CA GLN A 314 -35.24 -38.61 -29.17
C GLN A 314 -34.79 -37.21 -28.71
N TRP A 315 -33.61 -36.78 -29.13
CA TRP A 315 -33.00 -35.49 -28.82
C TRP A 315 -32.90 -34.55 -30.03
N ASP A 316 -33.27 -35.02 -31.22
CA ASP A 316 -33.36 -34.20 -32.43
C ASP A 316 -34.83 -33.87 -32.68
N ASP A 317 -35.21 -32.59 -32.60
CA ASP A 317 -36.59 -32.11 -32.75
C ASP A 317 -37.12 -32.29 -34.18
N ARG A 318 -36.22 -32.49 -35.16
CA ARG A 318 -36.60 -32.86 -36.53
C ARG A 318 -37.06 -34.32 -36.61
N GLY A 319 -36.69 -35.12 -35.60
CA GLY A 319 -37.07 -36.51 -35.41
C GLY A 319 -38.26 -36.66 -34.46
N VAL A 320 -38.03 -37.26 -33.28
CA VAL A 320 -39.07 -37.52 -32.26
C VAL A 320 -39.04 -36.46 -31.15
N GLY A 321 -37.87 -35.88 -30.81
CA GLY A 321 -37.72 -34.70 -29.92
C GLY A 321 -38.17 -34.82 -28.45
N THR A 322 -38.77 -35.94 -28.05
CA THR A 322 -39.43 -36.12 -26.74
C THR A 322 -38.52 -35.89 -25.52
N TYR A 323 -37.23 -36.21 -25.59
CA TYR A 323 -36.30 -35.97 -24.49
C TYR A 323 -35.83 -34.53 -24.44
N MET A 324 -35.70 -33.86 -25.60
CA MET A 324 -35.40 -32.42 -25.61
C MET A 324 -36.52 -31.61 -24.96
N ASP A 325 -37.77 -31.91 -25.29
CA ASP A 325 -38.94 -31.25 -24.67
C ASP A 325 -38.98 -31.47 -23.15
N SER A 326 -38.56 -32.65 -22.70
CA SER A 326 -38.51 -32.98 -21.27
C SER A 326 -37.38 -32.25 -20.55
N ILE A 327 -36.22 -32.08 -21.19
CA ILE A 327 -35.13 -31.27 -20.63
C ILE A 327 -35.58 -29.81 -20.50
N ARG A 328 -36.23 -29.24 -21.54
CA ARG A 328 -36.80 -27.88 -21.48
C ARG A 328 -37.76 -27.72 -20.31
N SER A 329 -38.70 -28.65 -20.17
CA SER A 329 -39.69 -28.64 -19.09
C SER A 329 -39.05 -28.69 -17.70
N GLN A 330 -38.02 -29.52 -17.52
CA GLN A 330 -37.35 -29.67 -16.23
C GLN A 330 -36.41 -28.50 -15.91
N LEU A 331 -35.77 -27.87 -16.90
CA LEU A 331 -35.04 -26.62 -16.69
C LEU A 331 -35.96 -25.53 -16.15
N THR A 332 -37.11 -25.32 -16.78
CA THR A 332 -38.13 -24.37 -16.30
C THR A 332 -38.63 -24.73 -14.90
N ALA A 333 -38.92 -26.00 -14.64
CA ALA A 333 -39.43 -26.44 -13.33
C ALA A 333 -38.40 -26.29 -12.20
N SER A 334 -37.11 -26.42 -12.51
CA SER A 334 -36.01 -26.34 -11.54
C SER A 334 -35.61 -24.90 -11.15
N GLY A 335 -36.09 -23.90 -11.89
CA GLY A 335 -35.74 -22.49 -11.68
C GLY A 335 -34.29 -22.16 -12.03
N VAL A 336 -33.64 -23.00 -12.83
CA VAL A 336 -32.29 -22.74 -13.35
C VAL A 336 -32.33 -21.51 -14.25
N THR A 337 -31.35 -20.64 -14.11
CA THR A 337 -31.23 -19.40 -14.91
C THR A 337 -29.99 -19.42 -15.81
N GLU A 338 -29.01 -20.28 -15.51
CA GLU A 338 -27.77 -20.43 -16.26
C GLU A 338 -27.29 -21.88 -16.19
N VAL A 339 -26.70 -22.36 -17.29
CA VAL A 339 -26.13 -23.71 -17.43
C VAL A 339 -24.66 -23.59 -17.84
N ASP A 340 -23.79 -24.12 -16.99
CA ASP A 340 -22.33 -24.04 -17.16
C ASP A 340 -21.76 -25.20 -17.99
N CYS A 341 -22.45 -26.35 -18.04
CA CYS A 341 -21.94 -27.50 -18.80
C CYS A 341 -23.03 -28.47 -19.23
N ILE A 342 -22.87 -29.04 -20.42
CA ILE A 342 -23.72 -30.09 -20.96
C ILE A 342 -22.88 -31.34 -21.21
N LEU A 343 -23.22 -32.42 -20.52
CA LEU A 343 -22.63 -33.75 -20.70
C LEU A 343 -23.52 -34.60 -21.60
N TRP A 344 -22.94 -35.13 -22.67
CA TRP A 344 -23.63 -35.94 -23.66
C TRP A 344 -22.97 -37.30 -23.83
N HIS A 345 -23.74 -38.38 -23.67
CA HIS A 345 -23.25 -39.71 -24.01
C HIS A 345 -24.34 -40.55 -24.69
N GLN A 346 -24.28 -40.64 -26.01
CA GLN A 346 -25.25 -41.38 -26.81
C GLN A 346 -24.60 -41.99 -28.04
N GLY A 347 -25.20 -43.02 -28.62
CA GLY A 347 -24.89 -43.43 -30.00
C GLY A 347 -24.89 -44.94 -30.23
N GLU A 348 -24.82 -45.77 -29.18
CA GLU A 348 -24.76 -47.23 -29.34
C GLU A 348 -26.06 -47.79 -29.93
N SER A 349 -27.19 -47.10 -29.73
CA SER A 349 -28.49 -47.49 -30.33
C SER A 349 -28.65 -47.03 -31.79
N ASN A 350 -27.73 -46.20 -32.31
CA ASN A 350 -27.74 -45.69 -33.69
C ASN A 350 -26.94 -46.57 -34.67
N ASN A 351 -26.64 -47.81 -34.26
CA ASN A 351 -26.02 -48.83 -35.08
C ASN A 351 -26.75 -48.98 -36.44
N GLY A 352 -26.04 -48.75 -37.55
CA GLY A 352 -26.58 -48.73 -38.91
C GLY A 352 -26.78 -47.33 -39.53
N SER A 353 -26.58 -46.24 -38.76
CA SER A 353 -26.54 -44.87 -39.31
C SER A 353 -25.24 -44.62 -40.08
N THR A 354 -25.24 -43.69 -41.04
CA THR A 354 -23.98 -43.22 -41.69
C THR A 354 -23.30 -42.15 -40.82
N ASN A 355 -21.99 -41.93 -41.00
CA ASN A 355 -21.27 -40.84 -40.31
C ASN A 355 -21.96 -39.48 -40.52
N ALA A 356 -22.39 -39.19 -41.74
CA ALA A 356 -23.07 -37.94 -42.08
C ALA A 356 -24.43 -37.80 -41.38
N ALA A 357 -25.25 -38.86 -41.34
CA ALA A 357 -26.56 -38.80 -40.70
C ALA A 357 -26.45 -38.62 -39.18
N TYR A 358 -25.48 -39.28 -38.55
CA TYR A 358 -25.27 -39.12 -37.10
C TYR A 358 -24.66 -37.75 -36.75
N ALA A 359 -23.70 -37.26 -37.55
CA ALA A 359 -23.12 -35.93 -37.37
C ALA A 359 -24.16 -34.81 -37.55
N ASP A 360 -25.07 -34.93 -38.51
CA ASP A 360 -26.15 -33.97 -38.74
C ASP A 360 -27.12 -33.88 -37.55
N SER A 361 -27.56 -35.02 -37.01
CA SER A 361 -28.39 -35.03 -35.80
C SER A 361 -27.64 -34.54 -34.56
N LEU A 362 -26.36 -34.87 -34.39
CA LEU A 362 -25.58 -34.39 -33.25
C LEU A 362 -25.34 -32.88 -33.29
N THR A 363 -25.08 -32.33 -34.49
CA THR A 363 -24.96 -30.89 -34.68
C THR A 363 -26.27 -30.19 -34.31
N THR A 364 -27.40 -30.75 -34.76
CA THR A 364 -28.72 -30.22 -34.42
C THR A 364 -29.01 -30.27 -32.92
N VAL A 365 -28.65 -31.35 -32.24
CA VAL A 365 -28.78 -31.48 -30.77
C VAL A 365 -28.00 -30.36 -30.06
N ILE A 366 -26.77 -30.10 -30.48
CA ILE A 366 -25.92 -29.04 -29.89
C ILE A 366 -26.56 -27.67 -30.09
N ASP A 367 -27.00 -27.37 -31.32
CA ASP A 367 -27.65 -26.10 -31.65
C ASP A 367 -28.96 -25.91 -30.86
N GLN A 368 -29.75 -26.99 -30.70
CA GLN A 368 -30.98 -26.97 -29.92
C GLN A 368 -30.75 -26.64 -28.45
N PHE A 369 -29.72 -27.22 -27.83
CA PHE A 369 -29.37 -26.89 -26.44
C PHE A 369 -28.99 -25.42 -26.28
N ARG A 370 -28.15 -24.90 -27.18
CA ARG A 370 -27.69 -23.51 -27.14
C ARG A 370 -28.75 -22.49 -27.55
N ALA A 371 -29.91 -22.95 -28.00
CA ALA A 371 -31.07 -22.12 -28.23
C ALA A 371 -31.94 -21.96 -26.97
N TYR A 372 -31.64 -22.64 -25.85
CA TYR A 372 -32.37 -22.47 -24.60
C TYR A 372 -31.97 -21.16 -23.93
N ALA A 373 -32.90 -20.53 -23.21
CA ALA A 373 -32.65 -19.21 -22.62
C ALA A 373 -31.59 -19.26 -21.52
N GLU A 374 -31.46 -20.41 -20.86
CA GLU A 374 -30.53 -20.68 -19.77
C GLU A 374 -29.14 -21.13 -20.26
N VAL A 375 -28.97 -21.37 -21.56
CA VAL A 375 -27.74 -21.93 -22.14
C VAL A 375 -27.12 -20.90 -23.09
N SER A 376 -25.88 -20.51 -22.83
CA SER A 376 -25.13 -19.62 -23.71
C SER A 376 -24.69 -20.34 -24.98
N ALA A 377 -24.47 -19.59 -26.06
CA ALA A 377 -23.79 -20.10 -27.26
C ALA A 377 -22.37 -20.62 -26.95
N GLU A 378 -21.79 -20.19 -25.83
CA GLU A 378 -20.46 -20.59 -25.36
C GLU A 378 -20.47 -21.71 -24.33
N THR A 379 -21.65 -22.18 -23.90
CA THR A 379 -21.75 -23.25 -22.89
C THR A 379 -21.05 -24.52 -23.40
N PRO A 380 -20.06 -25.05 -22.65
CA PRO A 380 -19.38 -26.30 -22.92
C PRO A 380 -20.32 -27.48 -23.20
N PHE A 381 -20.17 -28.09 -24.38
CA PHE A 381 -20.84 -29.35 -24.74
C PHE A 381 -19.80 -30.47 -24.87
N ILE A 382 -19.88 -31.49 -24.02
CA ILE A 382 -18.88 -32.56 -23.95
C ILE A 382 -19.53 -33.88 -24.33
N ALA A 383 -19.05 -34.46 -25.43
CA ALA A 383 -19.52 -35.75 -25.90
C ALA A 383 -18.53 -36.87 -25.55
N GLY A 384 -18.99 -37.98 -24.98
CA GLY A 384 -18.15 -39.16 -24.73
C GLY A 384 -18.08 -40.10 -25.92
N GLU A 385 -16.87 -40.61 -26.22
CA GLU A 385 -16.70 -41.75 -27.12
C GLU A 385 -17.44 -43.00 -26.63
N LEU A 386 -17.80 -43.87 -27.56
CA LEU A 386 -18.45 -45.15 -27.27
C LEU A 386 -17.41 -46.24 -27.06
N LEU A 387 -17.72 -47.23 -26.21
CA LEU A 387 -16.90 -48.43 -26.02
C LEU A 387 -16.70 -49.17 -27.36
N TYR A 388 -15.50 -49.72 -27.55
CA TYR A 388 -15.21 -50.62 -28.67
C TYR A 388 -15.91 -51.98 -28.49
N GLN A 389 -16.92 -52.29 -29.32
CA GLN A 389 -17.67 -53.55 -29.20
C GLN A 389 -16.83 -54.76 -29.65
N ARG A 390 -16.62 -55.74 -28.76
CA ARG A 390 -16.02 -57.05 -29.12
C ARG A 390 -17.01 -57.86 -29.97
N SER A 391 -16.60 -58.24 -31.18
CA SER A 391 -17.27 -59.07 -32.21
C SER A 391 -18.70 -59.55 -31.91
N GLY A 392 -19.68 -58.99 -32.64
CA GLY A 392 -21.05 -59.53 -32.74
C GLY A 392 -22.16 -58.50 -32.51
N GLY A 393 -21.86 -57.35 -31.91
CA GLY A 393 -22.71 -56.14 -31.93
C GLY A 393 -22.22 -55.19 -33.03
N GLY A 394 -23.13 -54.42 -33.65
CA GLY A 394 -22.75 -53.60 -34.80
C GLY A 394 -21.85 -52.41 -34.42
N SER A 395 -21.02 -52.01 -35.38
CA SER A 395 -19.87 -51.13 -35.18
C SER A 395 -20.28 -49.76 -34.62
N THR A 396 -19.79 -49.45 -33.41
CA THR A 396 -19.80 -48.12 -32.79
C THR A 396 -18.71 -47.20 -33.37
N ASP A 397 -17.86 -47.71 -34.28
CA ASP A 397 -16.75 -46.96 -34.89
C ASP A 397 -17.24 -45.77 -35.72
N ILE A 398 -18.46 -45.87 -36.27
CA ILE A 398 -19.12 -44.80 -37.03
C ILE A 398 -19.34 -43.57 -36.14
N GLN A 399 -20.03 -43.74 -35.01
CA GLN A 399 -20.28 -42.64 -34.06
C GLN A 399 -18.99 -42.12 -33.44
N ASN A 400 -18.06 -43.02 -33.15
CA ASN A 400 -16.74 -42.68 -32.65
C ASN A 400 -15.91 -41.85 -33.62
N THR A 401 -15.98 -42.14 -34.93
CA THR A 401 -15.38 -41.30 -35.98
C THR A 401 -16.00 -39.89 -35.99
N VAL A 402 -17.31 -39.79 -35.74
CA VAL A 402 -18.01 -38.51 -35.59
C VAL A 402 -17.52 -37.75 -34.36
N TYR A 403 -17.39 -38.42 -33.21
CA TYR A 403 -16.89 -37.81 -31.97
C TYR A 403 -15.42 -37.35 -32.07
N GLU A 404 -14.54 -38.14 -32.69
CA GLU A 404 -13.15 -37.73 -32.93
C GLU A 404 -13.04 -36.52 -33.85
N SER A 405 -13.98 -36.38 -34.78
CA SER A 405 -14.03 -35.30 -35.77
C SER A 405 -15.04 -34.21 -35.40
N LEU A 406 -15.51 -34.17 -34.15
CA LEU A 406 -16.62 -33.32 -33.73
C LEU A 406 -16.35 -31.84 -34.00
N ARG A 407 -15.14 -31.36 -33.68
CA ARG A 407 -14.68 -30.00 -34.01
C ARG A 407 -14.72 -29.69 -35.51
N THR A 408 -14.47 -30.68 -36.36
CA THR A 408 -14.50 -30.52 -37.82
C THR A 408 -15.93 -30.44 -38.36
N TYR A 409 -16.86 -31.16 -37.74
CA TYR A 409 -18.26 -31.20 -38.18
C TYR A 409 -19.07 -30.00 -37.70
N THR A 410 -18.85 -29.52 -36.47
CA THR A 410 -19.60 -28.40 -35.88
C THR A 410 -18.90 -27.06 -36.04
N LEU A 411 -17.59 -27.05 -36.33
CA LEU A 411 -16.76 -25.83 -36.39
C LEU A 411 -16.86 -24.98 -35.11
N ASP A 412 -17.08 -25.64 -33.97
CA ASP A 412 -17.39 -25.00 -32.71
C ASP A 412 -16.28 -25.19 -31.66
N PRO A 413 -15.70 -24.10 -31.12
CA PRO A 413 -14.65 -24.17 -30.10
C PRO A 413 -15.16 -24.62 -28.73
N TYR A 414 -16.46 -24.55 -28.46
CA TYR A 414 -17.08 -24.89 -27.17
C TYR A 414 -17.66 -26.30 -27.11
N THR A 415 -17.31 -27.14 -28.11
CA THR A 415 -17.62 -28.55 -28.13
C THR A 415 -16.34 -29.38 -28.06
N ALA A 416 -16.32 -30.39 -27.19
CA ALA A 416 -15.19 -31.32 -27.05
C ALA A 416 -15.65 -32.76 -26.95
N VAL A 417 -14.68 -33.66 -27.09
CA VAL A 417 -14.85 -35.10 -26.96
C VAL A 417 -14.06 -35.62 -25.76
N ALA A 418 -14.71 -36.38 -24.89
CA ALA A 418 -14.04 -37.18 -23.87
C ALA A 418 -13.60 -38.52 -24.50
N LYS A 419 -12.28 -38.75 -24.54
CA LYS A 419 -11.66 -39.91 -25.21
C LYS A 419 -11.69 -41.16 -24.31
N ILE A 420 -12.81 -41.87 -24.32
CA ILE A 420 -13.11 -42.94 -23.36
C ILE A 420 -13.23 -44.34 -23.97
N ARG A 421 -12.98 -44.48 -25.28
CA ARG A 421 -13.19 -45.74 -26.04
C ARG A 421 -12.52 -46.98 -25.44
N HIS A 422 -11.42 -46.80 -24.70
CA HIS A 422 -10.61 -47.88 -24.12
C HIS A 422 -10.80 -48.07 -22.60
N ARG A 423 -11.78 -47.39 -21.99
CA ARG A 423 -12.06 -47.53 -20.55
C ARG A 423 -12.64 -48.90 -20.21
N PRO A 424 -12.44 -49.40 -18.97
CA PRO A 424 -12.77 -50.79 -18.63
C PRO A 424 -14.27 -51.14 -18.71
N ASP A 425 -14.59 -52.30 -19.30
CA ASP A 425 -15.93 -52.88 -19.46
C ASP A 425 -16.11 -54.23 -18.72
N THR A 426 -15.13 -54.61 -17.89
CA THR A 426 -15.07 -55.92 -17.21
C THR A 426 -16.37 -56.24 -16.46
N GLY A 427 -16.99 -57.37 -16.80
CA GLY A 427 -18.19 -57.88 -16.13
C GLY A 427 -19.52 -57.30 -16.63
N MET A 428 -19.50 -56.46 -17.66
CA MET A 428 -20.69 -55.87 -18.28
C MET A 428 -21.04 -56.52 -19.63
N PRO A 429 -22.30 -56.41 -20.11
CA PRO A 429 -22.61 -56.68 -21.52
C PRO A 429 -21.76 -55.76 -22.40
N GLY A 430 -21.19 -56.25 -23.50
CA GLY A 430 -20.10 -55.61 -24.30
C GLY A 430 -20.38 -54.28 -25.00
N SER A 431 -21.31 -53.48 -24.48
CA SER A 431 -21.66 -52.10 -24.88
C SER A 431 -21.72 -51.14 -23.68
N HIS A 432 -21.44 -51.59 -22.46
CA HIS A 432 -21.52 -50.78 -21.24
C HIS A 432 -20.19 -50.74 -20.49
N PHE A 433 -19.83 -49.57 -19.96
CA PHE A 433 -18.65 -49.44 -19.10
C PHE A 433 -18.89 -50.04 -17.71
N SER A 434 -17.81 -50.54 -17.09
CA SER A 434 -17.83 -51.02 -15.70
C SER A 434 -17.98 -49.86 -14.71
N GLY A 435 -18.35 -50.15 -13.45
CA GLY A 435 -18.49 -49.12 -12.41
C GLY A 435 -17.22 -48.31 -12.18
N ALA A 436 -16.06 -48.97 -12.12
CA ALA A 436 -14.76 -48.31 -12.03
C ALA A 436 -14.46 -47.46 -13.27
N GLY A 437 -14.85 -47.93 -14.45
CA GLY A 437 -14.76 -47.15 -15.69
C GLY A 437 -15.58 -45.86 -15.64
N LEU A 438 -16.82 -45.92 -15.14
CA LEU A 438 -17.70 -44.74 -15.07
C LEU A 438 -17.18 -43.66 -14.08
N ILE A 439 -16.44 -44.05 -13.04
CA ILE A 439 -15.78 -43.12 -12.11
C ILE A 439 -14.67 -42.36 -12.84
N ASP A 440 -13.74 -43.10 -13.44
CA ASP A 440 -12.63 -42.51 -14.18
C ASP A 440 -13.12 -41.63 -15.34
N ILE A 441 -14.17 -42.07 -16.03
CA ILE A 441 -14.78 -41.32 -17.12
C ILE A 441 -15.28 -39.96 -16.62
N GLY A 442 -15.97 -39.92 -15.48
CA GLY A 442 -16.45 -38.67 -14.89
C GLY A 442 -15.33 -37.78 -14.35
N ARG A 443 -14.50 -38.34 -13.45
CA ARG A 443 -13.45 -37.58 -12.71
C ARG A 443 -12.25 -37.20 -13.55
N LEU A 444 -11.91 -38.00 -14.57
CA LEU A 444 -10.69 -37.80 -15.37
C LEU A 444 -11.02 -37.35 -16.77
N ASP A 445 -11.85 -38.10 -17.51
CA ASP A 445 -11.96 -37.88 -18.96
C ASP A 445 -12.88 -36.72 -19.35
N TYR A 446 -14.12 -36.71 -18.83
CA TYR A 446 -15.04 -35.59 -19.03
C TYR A 446 -14.51 -34.32 -18.36
N PHE A 447 -13.96 -34.45 -17.16
CA PHE A 447 -13.32 -33.33 -16.45
C PHE A 447 -12.16 -32.74 -17.24
N ALA A 448 -11.25 -33.55 -17.78
CA ALA A 448 -10.16 -33.06 -18.62
C ALA A 448 -10.68 -32.46 -19.94
N ALA A 449 -11.71 -33.04 -20.56
CA ALA A 449 -12.30 -32.49 -21.77
C ALA A 449 -12.93 -31.11 -21.52
N TRP A 450 -13.59 -30.92 -20.38
CA TRP A 450 -14.10 -29.62 -19.94
C TRP A 450 -12.95 -28.64 -19.64
N LYS A 451 -12.02 -29.02 -18.78
CA LYS A 451 -10.92 -28.17 -18.29
C LYS A 451 -10.06 -27.58 -19.41
N ASN A 452 -9.88 -28.31 -20.51
CA ASN A 452 -9.03 -27.89 -21.64
C ASN A 452 -9.78 -27.08 -22.72
N MET A 453 -11.00 -26.58 -22.45
CA MET A 453 -11.75 -25.74 -23.41
C MET A 453 -11.37 -24.25 -23.32
N PRO A 454 -11.45 -23.49 -24.45
CA PRO A 454 -10.88 -22.14 -24.57
C PRO A 454 -11.44 -21.07 -23.63
N ASN A 455 -12.69 -21.19 -23.15
CA ASN A 455 -13.32 -20.20 -22.26
C ASN A 455 -13.42 -20.64 -20.80
N ASN A 456 -12.95 -21.86 -20.47
CA ASN A 456 -12.92 -22.30 -19.08
C ASN A 456 -11.69 -21.77 -18.32
N GLU A 457 -10.85 -20.96 -18.98
CA GLU A 457 -9.76 -20.22 -18.35
C GLU A 457 -10.25 -19.03 -17.50
N ASP A 458 -11.47 -18.53 -17.70
CA ASP A 458 -12.08 -17.47 -16.87
C ASP A 458 -12.67 -17.99 -15.54
N MET A 459 -12.81 -19.32 -15.40
CA MET A 459 -13.08 -20.01 -14.13
C MET A 459 -11.79 -20.47 -13.43
N VAL A 460 -10.64 -19.96 -13.86
CA VAL A 460 -9.39 -20.07 -13.09
C VAL A 460 -9.43 -18.96 -12.03
N ILE A 461 -10.17 -19.19 -10.95
CA ILE A 461 -9.70 -18.70 -9.65
C ILE A 461 -8.37 -19.43 -9.45
N LEU A 462 -7.28 -18.73 -9.74
CA LEU A 462 -5.93 -19.21 -9.47
C LEU A 462 -5.96 -19.61 -7.99
N PRO A 463 -5.77 -20.91 -7.65
CA PRO A 463 -6.04 -21.36 -6.30
C PRO A 463 -5.21 -20.50 -5.35
N THR A 464 -5.89 -19.79 -4.46
CA THR A 464 -5.20 -19.10 -3.38
C THR A 464 -5.01 -20.08 -2.24
N ASP A 465 -3.82 -20.10 -1.64
CA ASP A 465 -3.65 -20.78 -0.37
C ASP A 465 -4.56 -20.17 0.71
N SER A 466 -4.58 -20.77 1.90
CA SER A 466 -5.38 -20.29 3.04
C SER A 466 -5.02 -18.87 3.53
N LEU A 467 -4.11 -18.17 2.85
CA LEU A 467 -3.65 -16.82 3.11
C LEU A 467 -3.90 -15.85 1.94
N GLY A 468 -4.49 -16.30 0.82
CA GLY A 468 -4.91 -15.42 -0.29
C GLY A 468 -3.89 -15.22 -1.43
N HIS A 469 -2.88 -16.09 -1.59
CA HIS A 469 -1.85 -15.91 -2.64
C HIS A 469 -2.05 -16.76 -3.91
N ILE A 470 -1.92 -16.12 -5.08
CA ILE A 470 -2.07 -16.72 -6.42
C ILE A 470 -1.10 -17.89 -6.67
N ALA A 471 -1.60 -19.14 -6.81
CA ALA A 471 -0.74 -20.33 -6.93
C ALA A 471 -0.28 -20.75 -8.35
N ASN A 472 -0.66 -20.05 -9.42
CA ASN A 472 -0.23 -20.41 -10.79
C ASN A 472 0.57 -19.30 -11.47
N LEU A 473 1.59 -18.83 -10.77
CA LEU A 473 2.83 -18.50 -11.44
C LEU A 473 3.49 -19.85 -11.76
N ASP A 474 3.60 -20.25 -13.04
CA ASP A 474 4.20 -21.53 -13.45
C ASP A 474 5.70 -21.57 -13.10
N VAL A 475 5.98 -21.82 -11.82
CA VAL A 475 7.30 -22.15 -11.30
C VAL A 475 7.36 -23.67 -11.29
N ILE A 476 7.86 -24.25 -12.37
CA ILE A 476 8.05 -25.70 -12.46
C ILE A 476 8.98 -26.15 -11.31
N GLY A 477 8.41 -26.82 -10.31
CA GLY A 477 9.15 -27.49 -9.23
C GLY A 477 9.19 -26.79 -7.86
N THR A 478 8.19 -26.00 -7.46
CA THR A 478 8.12 -25.37 -6.12
C THR A 478 7.04 -25.95 -5.20
N GLU A 479 7.35 -26.12 -3.92
CA GLU A 479 6.40 -26.33 -2.82
C GLU A 479 6.37 -25.04 -1.97
N ILE A 480 5.18 -24.57 -1.56
CA ILE A 480 5.06 -23.43 -0.65
C ILE A 480 5.17 -23.96 0.79
N ILE A 481 6.26 -23.63 1.49
CA ILE A 481 6.44 -23.96 2.92
C ILE A 481 6.44 -22.63 3.69
N ASN A 482 5.50 -22.47 4.65
CA ASN A 482 5.36 -21.29 5.51
C ASN A 482 5.26 -19.95 4.74
N GLY A 483 4.41 -19.87 3.71
CA GLY A 483 4.15 -18.61 2.98
C GLY A 483 5.30 -18.10 2.12
N THR A 484 6.31 -18.95 1.85
CA THR A 484 7.44 -18.63 0.97
C THR A 484 7.45 -19.58 -0.22
N ILE A 485 7.54 -19.05 -1.46
CA ILE A 485 7.66 -19.86 -2.69
C ILE A 485 9.04 -20.52 -2.69
N GLN A 486 9.15 -21.78 -2.26
CA GLN A 486 10.42 -22.51 -2.26
C GLN A 486 10.48 -23.47 -3.45
N SER A 487 11.53 -23.39 -4.27
CA SER A 487 11.78 -24.41 -5.30
C SER A 487 12.23 -25.69 -4.61
N THR A 488 11.42 -26.74 -4.60
CA THR A 488 11.82 -28.09 -4.23
C THR A 488 12.70 -28.67 -5.34
N PRO A 489 14.02 -28.81 -5.15
CA PRO A 489 14.86 -29.42 -6.16
C PRO A 489 14.78 -30.95 -5.99
N PRO A 490 14.76 -31.75 -7.08
CA PRO A 490 15.06 -33.17 -7.01
C PRO A 490 16.55 -33.48 -6.69
N TYR A 491 17.33 -32.47 -6.27
CA TYR A 491 18.75 -32.60 -5.95
C TYR A 491 19.04 -32.00 -4.57
N LEU A 492 19.06 -32.86 -3.56
CA LEU A 492 19.59 -32.59 -2.23
C LEU A 492 21.09 -32.23 -2.35
N SER A 493 21.44 -30.94 -2.46
CA SER A 493 22.74 -30.36 -2.03
C SER A 493 23.00 -28.90 -2.46
N GLN A 494 22.11 -28.20 -3.17
CA GLN A 494 22.40 -26.84 -3.66
C GLN A 494 21.39 -25.81 -3.14
N GLY A 495 21.90 -24.86 -2.35
CA GLY A 495 21.12 -23.86 -1.61
C GLY A 495 20.51 -22.77 -2.48
N TYR A 496 19.36 -23.04 -3.07
CA TYR A 496 18.49 -22.02 -3.65
C TYR A 496 17.46 -21.61 -2.59
N TYR A 497 17.52 -20.36 -2.15
CA TYR A 497 16.42 -19.75 -1.41
C TYR A 497 15.53 -19.05 -2.45
N ASN A 498 14.59 -19.79 -3.04
CA ASN A 498 13.47 -19.24 -3.84
C ASN A 498 13.89 -18.61 -5.19
N ALA A 499 14.01 -19.43 -6.24
CA ALA A 499 14.27 -18.95 -7.60
C ALA A 499 13.01 -19.04 -8.48
N PHE A 500 12.61 -17.90 -9.04
CA PHE A 500 11.66 -17.81 -10.14
C PHE A 500 12.38 -18.09 -11.47
N ARG A 501 11.92 -19.11 -12.21
CA ARG A 501 12.48 -19.49 -13.51
C ARG A 501 11.44 -19.27 -14.60
N ALA A 502 11.69 -18.35 -15.53
CA ALA A 502 10.89 -18.27 -16.74
C ALA A 502 11.31 -19.39 -17.72
N VAL A 503 10.35 -20.18 -18.19
CA VAL A 503 10.57 -21.26 -19.18
C VAL A 503 10.89 -20.63 -20.55
N PRO A 504 11.90 -21.11 -21.31
CA PRO A 504 12.19 -20.59 -22.64
C PRO A 504 11.01 -20.82 -23.61
N ALA A 505 10.71 -19.85 -24.47
CA ALA A 505 9.62 -19.89 -25.46
C ALA A 505 9.85 -20.87 -26.65
N GLY A 506 10.70 -21.89 -26.50
CA GLY A 506 10.99 -22.89 -27.54
C GLY A 506 10.96 -24.29 -26.94
N GLY A 507 9.98 -25.10 -27.36
CA GLY A 507 9.65 -26.42 -26.81
C GLY A 507 10.68 -27.53 -27.01
N ASN A 508 11.95 -27.32 -26.61
CA ASN A 508 12.92 -28.38 -26.43
C ASN A 508 13.43 -28.41 -24.99
N SER A 509 12.83 -29.31 -24.22
CA SER A 509 13.25 -29.78 -22.89
C SER A 509 14.73 -30.15 -22.89
N THR A 510 15.59 -29.35 -22.23
CA THR A 510 16.78 -29.74 -21.40
C THR A 510 17.85 -28.64 -21.22
N VAL A 511 17.76 -27.47 -21.87
CA VAL A 511 18.82 -26.42 -21.74
C VAL A 511 18.28 -25.14 -21.12
N GLY A 512 18.93 -24.69 -20.03
CA GLY A 512 18.55 -23.56 -19.18
C GLY A 512 18.69 -22.17 -19.80
N SER A 513 18.05 -21.93 -20.94
CA SER A 513 18.08 -20.64 -21.66
C SER A 513 17.05 -19.62 -21.17
N GLY A 514 16.54 -19.77 -19.94
CA GLY A 514 15.49 -18.93 -19.38
C GLY A 514 16.04 -17.77 -18.54
N LEU A 515 15.14 -16.88 -18.12
CA LEU A 515 15.43 -15.88 -17.09
C LEU A 515 15.37 -16.54 -15.71
N PHE A 516 16.44 -16.38 -14.92
CA PHE A 516 16.54 -16.84 -13.55
C PHE A 516 16.54 -15.64 -12.61
N ILE A 517 15.62 -15.59 -11.66
CA ILE A 517 15.55 -14.56 -10.61
C ILE A 517 15.51 -15.28 -9.27
N GLY A 518 16.33 -14.92 -8.29
CA GLY A 518 16.22 -15.55 -6.97
C GLY A 518 17.12 -14.99 -5.90
N ALA A 519 16.77 -15.25 -4.64
CA ALA A 519 17.63 -14.95 -3.50
C ALA A 519 18.68 -16.05 -3.30
N LEU A 520 19.91 -15.65 -3.01
CA LEU A 520 21.04 -16.54 -2.71
C LEU A 520 21.29 -16.65 -1.21
N SER A 521 21.00 -15.57 -0.47
CA SER A 521 21.01 -15.46 0.98
C SER A 521 20.21 -14.22 1.39
N GLU A 522 20.13 -13.90 2.69
CA GLU A 522 19.40 -12.72 3.20
C GLU A 522 19.84 -11.41 2.52
N ASP A 523 21.14 -11.23 2.28
CA ASP A 523 21.69 -10.00 1.67
C ASP A 523 22.00 -10.09 0.17
N ASN A 524 21.72 -11.24 -0.48
CA ASN A 524 22.18 -11.50 -1.84
C ASN A 524 21.05 -12.01 -2.75
N ALA A 525 20.93 -11.45 -3.95
CA ALA A 525 19.98 -11.89 -4.97
C ALA A 525 20.58 -11.78 -6.37
N ILE A 526 19.98 -12.47 -7.32
CA ILE A 526 20.44 -12.50 -8.71
C ILE A 526 19.28 -12.41 -9.70
N ILE A 527 19.52 -11.70 -10.80
CA ILE A 527 18.77 -11.79 -12.05
C ILE A 527 19.77 -12.23 -13.13
N SER A 528 19.53 -13.34 -13.81
CA SER A 528 20.50 -13.88 -14.78
C SER A 528 19.85 -14.59 -15.96
N SER A 529 20.52 -14.56 -17.11
CA SER A 529 20.16 -15.30 -18.32
C SER A 529 21.41 -15.94 -18.91
N GLY A 530 21.24 -17.14 -19.49
CA GLY A 530 22.35 -17.93 -20.03
C GLY A 530 23.23 -18.60 -18.96
N CYS A 531 23.00 -18.34 -17.68
CA CYS A 531 23.65 -18.98 -16.53
C CYS A 531 22.74 -19.02 -15.30
N TYR A 532 23.10 -19.83 -14.31
CA TYR A 532 22.44 -19.90 -13.01
C TYR A 532 23.48 -20.03 -11.89
N TYR A 533 23.12 -19.62 -10.67
CA TYR A 533 24.01 -19.70 -9.51
C TYR A 533 24.20 -21.14 -9.07
N ASN A 534 25.45 -21.60 -8.86
CA ASN A 534 25.72 -22.99 -8.46
C ASN A 534 26.19 -23.09 -7.00
N SER A 535 27.34 -22.49 -6.69
CA SER A 535 27.89 -22.46 -5.32
C SER A 535 29.09 -21.54 -5.19
N ALA A 536 29.28 -20.96 -4.00
CA ALA A 536 30.46 -20.21 -3.59
C ALA A 536 30.90 -19.11 -4.59
N GLY A 537 29.95 -18.27 -5.04
CA GLY A 537 30.24 -17.18 -5.98
C GLY A 537 30.46 -17.63 -7.44
N ASN A 538 30.46 -18.93 -7.71
CA ASN A 538 30.54 -19.46 -9.07
C ASN A 538 29.17 -19.62 -9.70
N MET A 539 29.08 -19.22 -10.96
CA MET A 539 27.94 -19.43 -11.85
C MET A 539 28.19 -20.65 -12.73
N LYS A 540 27.10 -21.27 -13.19
CA LYS A 540 27.16 -22.37 -14.14
C LYS A 540 26.38 -21.95 -15.40
N PRO A 541 27.03 -21.90 -16.56
CA PRO A 541 26.42 -21.38 -17.76
C PRO A 541 25.60 -22.48 -18.43
N ALA A 542 24.41 -22.13 -18.89
CA ALA A 542 23.59 -22.99 -19.73
C ALA A 542 23.91 -22.81 -21.21
N THR A 543 24.54 -21.69 -21.59
CA THR A 543 24.95 -21.37 -22.96
C THR A 543 26.39 -20.87 -23.01
N THR A 544 26.89 -20.46 -24.19
CA THR A 544 28.26 -19.92 -24.33
C THR A 544 28.39 -18.45 -23.90
N THR A 545 27.27 -17.82 -23.54
CA THR A 545 27.17 -16.44 -23.09
C THR A 545 26.30 -16.33 -21.85
N ALA A 546 26.60 -15.37 -20.99
CA ALA A 546 25.86 -15.13 -19.76
C ALA A 546 25.77 -13.64 -19.49
N SER A 547 24.60 -13.20 -19.03
CA SER A 547 24.37 -11.84 -18.53
C SER A 547 23.68 -11.92 -17.18
N SER A 548 24.15 -11.13 -16.21
CA SER A 548 23.55 -11.13 -14.88
C SER A 548 23.67 -9.78 -14.17
N ILE A 549 22.71 -9.54 -13.29
CA ILE A 549 22.72 -8.49 -12.28
C ILE A 549 22.76 -9.18 -10.93
N PHE A 550 23.77 -8.85 -10.13
CA PHE A 550 23.96 -9.36 -8.79
C PHE A 550 23.71 -8.27 -7.77
N PHE A 551 22.81 -8.54 -6.83
CA PHE A 551 22.63 -7.77 -5.61
C PHE A 551 23.42 -8.48 -4.52
N GLN A 552 24.41 -7.82 -3.93
CA GLN A 552 25.26 -8.46 -2.92
C GLN A 552 25.74 -7.47 -1.87
N ASN A 553 25.38 -7.71 -0.61
CA ASN A 553 25.77 -6.88 0.54
C ASN A 553 25.48 -5.38 0.31
N GLY A 554 24.34 -5.05 -0.30
CA GLY A 554 23.96 -3.67 -0.66
C GLY A 554 24.59 -3.11 -1.94
N ASN A 555 25.54 -3.81 -2.56
CA ASN A 555 26.10 -3.43 -3.86
C ASN A 555 25.29 -4.05 -5.02
N ILE A 556 25.39 -3.44 -6.20
CA ILE A 556 24.83 -3.96 -7.46
C ILE A 556 25.97 -4.16 -8.46
N TYR A 557 26.03 -5.34 -9.09
CA TYR A 557 27.03 -5.67 -10.09
C TYR A 557 26.37 -6.06 -11.41
N PHE A 558 26.75 -5.42 -12.51
CA PHE A 558 26.37 -5.79 -13.86
C PHE A 558 27.49 -6.59 -14.50
N ARG A 559 27.16 -7.77 -15.01
CA ARG A 559 28.13 -8.78 -15.44
C ARG A 559 27.73 -9.37 -16.79
N ASN A 560 28.69 -9.45 -17.70
CA ASN A 560 28.55 -10.09 -18.99
C ASN A 560 29.79 -10.94 -19.28
N ASP A 561 29.55 -12.18 -19.68
CA ASP A 561 30.60 -13.16 -19.96
C ASP A 561 30.30 -13.89 -21.28
N PHE A 562 31.34 -14.18 -22.06
CA PHE A 562 31.26 -14.89 -23.34
C PHE A 562 32.36 -15.93 -23.48
N GLY A 563 32.23 -16.86 -24.43
CA GLY A 563 33.20 -17.94 -24.62
C GLY A 563 33.14 -19.01 -23.52
N LEU A 564 32.01 -19.10 -22.82
CA LEU A 564 31.81 -20.05 -21.73
C LEU A 564 31.58 -21.47 -22.27
N THR A 565 32.01 -22.47 -21.50
CA THR A 565 31.67 -23.88 -21.78
C THR A 565 30.41 -24.25 -21.00
N PRO A 566 29.29 -24.63 -21.64
CA PRO A 566 28.07 -25.03 -20.95
C PRO A 566 28.33 -26.07 -19.86
N ALA A 567 27.65 -25.92 -18.72
CA ALA A 567 27.77 -26.77 -17.54
C ALA A 567 29.15 -26.79 -16.85
N VAL A 568 30.07 -25.88 -17.17
CA VAL A 568 31.35 -25.71 -16.46
C VAL A 568 31.29 -24.45 -15.59
N ASN A 569 31.65 -24.56 -14.31
CA ASN A 569 31.65 -23.41 -13.40
C ASN A 569 32.57 -22.29 -13.90
N PHE A 570 32.12 -21.05 -13.75
CA PHE A 570 32.92 -19.86 -14.01
C PHE A 570 32.67 -18.81 -12.92
N THR A 571 33.66 -17.94 -12.74
CA THR A 571 33.53 -16.72 -11.93
C THR A 571 33.11 -15.60 -12.88
N PRO A 572 31.94 -14.97 -12.68
CA PRO A 572 31.47 -13.89 -13.53
C PRO A 572 32.39 -12.67 -13.51
N THR A 573 32.60 -12.08 -14.68
CA THR A 573 33.36 -10.84 -14.83
C THR A 573 32.48 -9.64 -14.48
N VAL A 574 33.00 -8.69 -13.70
CA VAL A 574 32.29 -7.45 -13.37
C VAL A 574 32.61 -6.37 -14.40
N ASN A 575 31.59 -5.82 -15.05
CA ASN A 575 31.75 -4.71 -16.00
C ASN A 575 31.33 -3.37 -15.40
N MET A 576 30.32 -3.38 -14.53
CA MET A 576 29.91 -2.20 -13.77
C MET A 576 29.56 -2.58 -12.33
N THR A 577 29.96 -1.73 -11.41
CA THR A 577 29.67 -1.82 -9.98
C THR A 577 28.93 -0.56 -9.54
N ILE A 578 27.88 -0.71 -8.74
CA ILE A 578 27.31 0.36 -7.92
C ILE A 578 27.48 -0.08 -6.47
N VAL A 579 28.33 0.60 -5.71
CA VAL A 579 28.52 0.26 -4.29
C VAL A 579 27.39 0.84 -3.44
N ALA A 580 27.19 0.31 -2.24
CA ALA A 580 26.17 0.77 -1.31
C ALA A 580 26.29 2.27 -0.95
N GLY A 581 27.49 2.83 -1.09
CA GLY A 581 27.76 4.27 -0.93
C GLY A 581 27.32 5.15 -2.12
N GLY A 582 26.91 4.56 -3.25
CA GLY A 582 26.41 5.27 -4.44
C GLY A 582 27.41 5.42 -5.59
N ASN A 583 28.72 5.26 -5.33
CA ASN A 583 29.76 5.36 -6.37
C ASN A 583 29.60 4.29 -7.45
N ILE A 584 29.89 4.66 -8.70
CA ILE A 584 29.78 3.79 -9.88
C ILE A 584 31.17 3.50 -10.45
N GLY A 585 31.53 2.23 -10.55
CA GLY A 585 32.76 1.77 -11.19
C GLY A 585 32.47 1.12 -12.54
N PHE A 586 33.26 1.43 -13.57
CA PHE A 586 33.31 0.73 -14.86
C PHE A 586 34.61 -0.06 -14.95
N ASN A 587 34.50 -1.39 -14.99
CA ASN A 587 35.60 -2.33 -14.76
C ASN A 587 36.36 -2.09 -13.42
N GLU A 588 35.72 -1.39 -12.48
CA GLU A 588 36.21 -1.08 -11.14
C GLU A 588 35.22 -1.63 -10.10
N ILE A 589 35.72 -2.28 -9.06
CA ILE A 589 34.90 -2.92 -8.02
C ILE A 589 34.92 -2.18 -6.69
N ASN A 590 35.89 -1.28 -6.49
CA ASN A 590 35.99 -0.41 -5.32
C ASN A 590 36.14 1.05 -5.76
N PRO A 591 35.14 1.65 -6.44
CA PRO A 591 35.26 3.00 -6.95
C PRO A 591 35.49 4.02 -5.82
N GLU A 592 36.53 4.82 -5.96
CA GLU A 592 37.03 5.81 -4.99
C GLU A 592 36.42 7.20 -5.25
N SER A 593 35.82 7.38 -6.42
CA SER A 593 35.09 8.58 -6.83
C SER A 593 33.67 8.23 -7.28
N ASP A 594 32.81 9.23 -7.45
CA ASP A 594 31.40 9.03 -7.84
C ASP A 594 31.25 8.23 -9.15
N ILE A 595 32.17 8.42 -10.10
CA ILE A 595 32.28 7.64 -11.35
C ILE A 595 33.76 7.35 -11.65
N GLU A 596 34.15 6.08 -11.70
CA GLU A 596 35.52 5.65 -11.98
C GLU A 596 35.61 4.65 -13.14
N LEU A 597 36.65 4.78 -13.97
CA LEU A 597 36.94 3.90 -15.12
C LEU A 597 38.32 3.27 -14.95
N THR A 598 38.39 1.95 -14.84
CA THR A 598 39.65 1.22 -14.66
C THR A 598 39.95 0.34 -15.88
N ASP A 599 41.03 0.64 -16.60
CA ASP A 599 41.57 -0.14 -17.71
C ASP A 599 43.08 0.17 -17.88
N ASN A 600 43.82 -0.59 -18.69
CA ASN A 600 45.19 -0.25 -19.09
C ASN A 600 45.22 1.03 -19.96
N THR A 601 44.14 1.29 -20.68
CA THR A 601 43.95 2.50 -21.48
C THR A 601 42.51 3.00 -21.30
N PRO A 602 42.17 3.64 -20.17
CA PRO A 602 40.81 4.10 -19.93
C PRO A 602 40.52 5.35 -20.76
N TYR A 603 39.38 5.37 -21.44
CA TYR A 603 38.92 6.53 -22.19
C TYR A 603 37.38 6.59 -22.21
N ILE A 604 36.85 7.80 -22.35
CA ILE A 604 35.42 8.07 -22.54
C ILE A 604 35.22 8.58 -23.96
N THR A 605 34.21 8.08 -24.65
CA THR A 605 33.77 8.61 -25.96
C THR A 605 32.40 9.26 -25.81
N ILE A 606 32.26 10.52 -26.25
CA ILE A 606 30.99 11.21 -26.37
C ILE A 606 30.67 11.31 -27.87
N HIS A 607 29.60 10.63 -28.32
CA HIS A 607 29.24 10.56 -29.73
C HIS A 607 27.90 11.25 -29.98
N SER A 608 27.92 12.28 -30.83
CA SER A 608 26.70 12.91 -31.34
C SER A 608 26.23 12.16 -32.58
N SER A 609 25.05 11.54 -32.52
CA SER A 609 24.46 10.80 -33.64
C SER A 609 23.74 11.69 -34.66
N ASN A 610 23.76 13.01 -34.46
CA ASN A 610 23.11 13.96 -35.35
C ASN A 610 24.00 14.24 -36.57
N ALA A 611 23.52 13.89 -37.76
CA ALA A 611 24.18 14.18 -39.03
C ALA A 611 23.86 15.62 -39.47
N THR A 612 24.78 16.54 -39.23
CA THR A 612 24.63 17.98 -39.50
C THR A 612 25.97 18.60 -39.83
N ASP A 613 26.00 19.49 -40.82
CA ASP A 613 27.21 20.24 -41.20
C ASP A 613 27.23 21.66 -40.67
N VAL A 614 26.33 22.01 -39.76
CA VAL A 614 26.27 23.36 -39.17
C VAL A 614 27.41 23.55 -38.17
N ASP A 615 28.03 24.74 -38.20
CA ASP A 615 29.07 25.13 -37.24
C ASP A 615 28.59 25.00 -35.79
N LEU A 616 29.52 24.63 -34.89
CA LEU A 616 29.26 24.33 -33.48
C LEU A 616 28.33 23.13 -33.22
N THR A 617 27.96 22.36 -34.25
CA THR A 617 27.17 21.13 -34.06
C THR A 617 28.06 19.90 -33.91
N ARG A 618 27.47 18.69 -33.95
CA ARG A 618 28.16 17.41 -33.66
C ARG A 618 28.92 17.41 -32.32
N GLN A 619 28.44 18.22 -31.36
CA GLN A 619 29.15 18.55 -30.14
C GLN A 619 29.08 17.46 -29.06
N GLY A 620 30.12 17.37 -28.24
CA GLY A 620 30.15 16.66 -26.96
C GLY A 620 30.61 17.60 -25.84
N ARG A 621 29.95 17.56 -24.68
CA ARG A 621 30.18 18.52 -23.57
C ARG A 621 30.34 17.82 -22.22
N ILE A 622 31.25 18.35 -21.39
CA ILE A 622 31.31 18.10 -19.94
C ILE A 622 30.97 19.43 -19.25
N ILE A 623 29.91 19.44 -18.44
CA ILE A 623 29.35 20.66 -17.85
C ILE A 623 29.51 20.62 -16.32
N TYR A 624 30.12 21.65 -15.76
CA TYR A 624 30.30 21.82 -14.33
C TYR A 624 29.28 22.80 -13.80
N LYS A 625 28.46 22.36 -12.84
CA LYS A 625 27.45 23.20 -12.20
C LYS A 625 27.66 23.27 -10.69
N GLY A 626 27.15 24.34 -10.09
CA GLY A 626 27.20 24.54 -8.65
C GLY A 626 25.97 25.28 -8.15
N THR A 627 25.50 24.90 -6.96
CA THR A 627 24.44 25.59 -6.24
C THR A 627 25.04 26.64 -5.33
N GLN A 628 24.60 27.89 -5.47
CA GLN A 628 24.99 29.00 -4.62
C GLN A 628 24.30 28.90 -3.25
N SER A 629 24.77 29.64 -2.25
CA SER A 629 24.20 29.59 -0.89
C SER A 629 22.72 30.01 -0.80
N GLY A 630 22.22 30.75 -1.81
CA GLY A 630 20.81 31.10 -1.95
C GLY A 630 19.92 30.00 -2.56
N GLY A 631 20.50 28.89 -3.01
CA GLY A 631 19.80 27.76 -3.64
C GLY A 631 19.72 27.84 -5.16
N GLU A 632 20.20 28.91 -5.79
CA GLU A 632 20.28 29.05 -7.25
C GLU A 632 21.38 28.15 -7.83
N GLU A 633 21.08 27.43 -8.90
CA GLU A 633 22.04 26.61 -9.63
C GLU A 633 22.62 27.40 -10.81
N SER A 634 23.94 27.43 -10.94
CA SER A 634 24.66 28.08 -12.04
C SER A 634 25.61 27.10 -12.72
N THR A 635 25.90 27.33 -14.00
CA THR A 635 26.97 26.60 -14.69
C THR A 635 28.27 27.35 -14.47
N LEU A 636 29.25 26.70 -13.83
CA LEU A 636 30.54 27.28 -13.48
C LEU A 636 31.50 27.25 -14.67
N GLY A 637 31.42 26.21 -15.49
CA GLY A 637 32.23 26.07 -16.68
C GLY A 637 31.90 24.83 -17.49
N GLU A 638 32.51 24.72 -18.66
CA GLU A 638 32.20 23.70 -19.64
C GLU A 638 33.37 23.43 -20.57
N LEU A 639 33.56 22.15 -20.88
CA LEU A 639 34.49 21.65 -21.89
C LEU A 639 33.69 21.12 -23.08
N GLU A 640 33.96 21.62 -24.27
CA GLU A 640 33.29 21.21 -25.50
C GLU A 640 34.29 20.83 -26.60
N PHE A 641 33.98 19.77 -27.33
CA PHE A 641 34.48 19.55 -28.68
C PHE A 641 33.30 19.60 -29.65
N SER A 642 33.43 20.36 -30.74
CA SER A 642 32.36 20.57 -31.73
C SER A 642 32.92 20.73 -33.15
N HIS A 643 32.04 20.65 -34.16
CA HIS A 643 32.40 20.86 -35.56
C HIS A 643 32.78 22.34 -35.80
N ASP A 644 33.82 22.56 -36.60
CA ASP A 644 34.39 23.89 -36.90
C ASP A 644 34.13 24.25 -38.37
N GLY A 645 33.10 25.06 -38.58
CA GLY A 645 32.65 25.55 -39.88
C GLY A 645 31.37 24.89 -40.39
N ALA A 646 30.99 25.21 -41.63
CA ALA A 646 29.71 24.80 -42.22
C ALA A 646 29.85 23.76 -43.37
N ALA A 647 31.07 23.26 -43.60
CA ALA A 647 31.35 22.33 -44.68
C ALA A 647 31.15 20.87 -44.22
N ASP A 648 30.86 19.99 -45.17
CA ASP A 648 30.92 18.54 -44.96
C ASP A 648 32.40 18.12 -44.90
N ASP A 649 32.99 18.27 -43.72
CA ASP A 649 34.38 17.92 -43.39
C ASP A 649 34.51 17.38 -41.97
N GLU A 650 35.73 16.98 -41.60
CA GLU A 650 36.04 16.39 -40.29
C GLU A 650 36.68 17.38 -39.31
N LYS A 651 36.49 18.70 -39.53
CA LYS A 651 37.12 19.72 -38.67
C LYS A 651 36.49 19.74 -37.29
N GLY A 652 37.34 19.70 -36.27
CA GLY A 652 36.93 19.84 -34.89
C GLY A 652 37.62 21.04 -34.22
N GLN A 653 36.91 21.68 -33.32
CA GLN A 653 37.46 22.67 -32.39
C GLN A 653 37.30 22.22 -30.95
N PHE A 654 38.12 22.80 -30.07
CA PHE A 654 38.00 22.68 -28.61
C PHE A 654 37.59 24.03 -28.03
N VAL A 655 36.57 24.06 -27.17
CA VAL A 655 36.08 25.26 -26.51
C VAL A 655 36.01 25.06 -25.00
N LEU A 656 36.59 25.99 -24.24
CA LEU A 656 36.41 26.13 -22.81
C LEU A 656 35.55 27.36 -22.54
N ARG A 657 34.39 27.16 -21.89
CA ARG A 657 33.51 28.25 -21.45
C ARG A 657 33.56 28.37 -19.94
N LEU A 658 33.62 29.58 -19.42
CA LEU A 658 33.68 29.87 -17.98
C LEU A 658 32.65 30.93 -17.62
N ASN A 659 32.11 30.84 -16.41
CA ASN A 659 31.19 31.82 -15.86
C ASN A 659 31.97 32.99 -15.25
N ASP A 660 31.63 34.22 -15.62
CA ASP A 660 32.27 35.44 -15.09
C ASP A 660 31.68 35.92 -13.74
N GLY A 661 30.70 35.19 -13.21
CA GLY A 661 29.94 35.52 -12.00
C GLY A 661 28.52 36.03 -12.29
N ASN A 662 28.15 36.28 -13.55
CA ASN A 662 26.84 36.82 -13.92
C ASN A 662 26.20 36.13 -15.14
N ASP A 663 26.79 35.02 -15.62
CA ASP A 663 26.33 34.28 -16.80
C ASP A 663 25.22 33.25 -16.50
N GLY A 664 24.90 33.00 -15.23
CA GLY A 664 23.90 32.01 -14.82
C GLY A 664 24.21 30.61 -15.35
N THR A 665 23.41 30.12 -16.30
CA THR A 665 23.58 28.79 -16.94
C THR A 665 24.19 28.86 -18.35
N SER A 666 24.73 30.01 -18.75
CA SER A 666 25.21 30.25 -20.12
C SER A 666 26.59 30.92 -20.12
N PRO A 667 27.64 30.24 -19.64
CA PRO A 667 29.00 30.77 -19.57
C PRO A 667 29.53 31.21 -20.94
N THR A 668 30.42 32.20 -20.95
CA THR A 668 31.01 32.77 -22.18
C THR A 668 32.32 32.06 -22.56
N VAL A 669 32.77 32.21 -23.82
CA VAL A 669 34.00 31.56 -24.32
C VAL A 669 35.22 32.18 -23.65
N ALA A 670 35.97 31.37 -22.91
CA ALA A 670 37.23 31.77 -22.30
C ALA A 670 38.43 31.38 -23.16
N LEU A 671 38.37 30.21 -23.80
CA LEU A 671 39.41 29.73 -24.72
C LEU A 671 38.80 28.91 -25.86
N VAL A 672 39.31 29.09 -27.06
CA VAL A 672 38.99 28.28 -28.24
C VAL A 672 40.27 27.85 -28.96
N ILE A 673 40.27 26.62 -29.47
CA ILE A 673 41.29 26.12 -30.40
C ILE A 673 40.55 25.61 -31.63
N GLU A 674 40.68 26.34 -32.74
CA GLU A 674 40.07 25.97 -34.02
C GLU A 674 40.86 24.84 -34.70
N SER A 675 40.23 24.15 -35.64
CA SER A 675 40.86 23.08 -36.44
C SER A 675 42.07 23.57 -37.24
N GLY A 676 42.10 24.87 -37.58
CA GLY A 676 43.24 25.55 -38.22
C GLY A 676 44.45 25.75 -37.31
N GLY A 677 44.34 25.41 -36.02
CA GLY A 677 45.36 25.61 -34.99
C GLY A 677 45.49 27.04 -34.49
N ASN A 678 44.46 27.87 -34.69
CA ASN A 678 44.37 29.20 -34.10
C ASN A 678 43.84 29.06 -32.67
N VAL A 679 44.52 29.72 -31.71
CA VAL A 679 44.14 29.71 -30.30
C VAL A 679 43.60 31.09 -29.93
N GLY A 680 42.33 31.15 -29.52
CA GLY A 680 41.69 32.33 -28.95
C GLY A 680 41.66 32.26 -27.43
N ILE A 681 41.99 33.36 -26.74
CA ILE A 681 41.75 33.56 -25.30
C ILE A 681 40.86 34.79 -25.16
N GLY A 682 39.70 34.66 -24.53
CA GLY A 682 38.71 35.74 -24.39
C GLY A 682 37.90 36.04 -25.67
N THR A 683 38.14 35.32 -26.77
CA THR A 683 37.45 35.49 -28.05
C THR A 683 37.07 34.13 -28.63
N SER A 684 35.94 34.06 -29.34
CA SER A 684 35.48 32.85 -30.02
C SER A 684 35.95 32.73 -31.46
N ASN A 685 36.54 33.80 -32.04
CA ASN A 685 36.92 33.85 -33.46
C ASN A 685 38.37 34.39 -33.59
N PRO A 686 39.40 33.60 -33.28
CA PRO A 686 40.80 34.03 -33.38
C PRO A 686 41.19 34.36 -34.83
N GLY A 687 41.63 35.60 -35.08
CA GLY A 687 42.09 36.03 -36.41
C GLY A 687 43.53 35.65 -36.74
N GLU A 688 44.29 35.20 -35.74
CA GLU A 688 45.72 34.87 -35.82
C GLU A 688 46.02 33.59 -35.04
N LYS A 689 47.24 33.03 -35.20
CA LYS A 689 47.63 31.78 -34.53
C LYS A 689 47.46 31.79 -33.01
N LEU A 690 47.70 32.95 -32.39
CA LEU A 690 47.35 33.23 -31.00
C LEU A 690 46.69 34.61 -30.96
N HIS A 691 45.40 34.64 -30.60
CA HIS A 691 44.62 35.86 -30.42
C HIS A 691 44.16 35.96 -28.97
N ILE A 692 44.64 36.96 -28.23
CA ILE A 692 44.21 37.23 -26.86
C ILE A 692 43.36 38.50 -26.91
N ASP A 693 42.06 38.36 -26.68
CA ASP A 693 41.12 39.46 -26.56
C ASP A 693 41.01 39.83 -25.08
N GLU A 694 41.89 40.74 -24.65
CA GLU A 694 41.86 41.23 -23.29
C GLU A 694 40.61 42.09 -23.10
N ALA A 695 39.70 41.66 -22.21
CA ALA A 695 38.76 42.56 -21.58
C ALA A 695 39.54 43.54 -20.69
N SER A 696 40.16 44.57 -21.28
CA SER A 696 40.64 45.83 -20.70
C SER A 696 40.79 45.82 -19.16
N GLY A 697 41.61 44.90 -18.64
CA GLY A 697 41.81 44.67 -17.22
C GLY A 697 43.18 45.18 -16.84
N THR A 698 43.20 46.37 -16.26
CA THR A 698 44.39 47.11 -15.81
C THR A 698 45.17 46.37 -14.72
N ASP A 699 45.95 45.35 -15.09
CA ASP A 699 47.19 44.90 -14.42
C ASP A 699 48.02 44.01 -15.36
N GLY A 700 48.16 44.50 -16.61
CA GLY A 700 48.99 43.87 -17.62
C GLY A 700 50.48 43.97 -17.28
N THR A 701 51.06 42.89 -16.74
CA THR A 701 52.43 42.51 -17.13
C THR A 701 52.40 41.82 -18.49
N GLY A 702 51.75 42.46 -19.47
CA GLY A 702 51.83 42.11 -20.88
C GLY A 702 53.27 42.32 -21.31
N ARG A 703 54.03 41.24 -21.35
CA ARG A 703 55.44 41.24 -21.72
C ARG A 703 55.49 41.11 -23.24
N TRP A 704 55.63 42.24 -23.91
CA TRP A 704 55.70 42.30 -25.37
C TRP A 704 57.12 41.89 -25.79
N PHE A 705 57.25 40.72 -26.42
CA PHE A 705 58.47 40.34 -27.14
C PHE A 705 58.28 40.66 -28.61
N ALA A 706 58.98 41.67 -29.12
CA ALA A 706 59.00 41.97 -30.55
C ALA A 706 60.39 41.64 -31.12
N ASN A 707 60.43 40.83 -32.18
CA ASN A 707 61.63 40.60 -32.98
C ASN A 707 61.46 41.29 -34.34
N ALA A 708 62.46 42.07 -34.77
CA ALA A 708 62.46 42.76 -36.05
C ALA A 708 63.82 42.61 -36.73
N SER A 709 63.84 42.60 -38.06
CA SER A 709 65.08 42.62 -38.84
C SER A 709 65.00 43.58 -40.01
N VAL A 710 66.11 44.23 -40.33
CA VAL A 710 66.20 45.14 -41.48
C VAL A 710 67.60 45.12 -42.08
N SER A 711 67.68 45.28 -43.40
CA SER A 711 68.95 45.43 -44.10
C SER A 711 69.15 46.89 -44.50
N THR A 712 70.33 47.45 -44.24
CA THR A 712 70.64 48.86 -44.54
C THR A 712 71.84 48.96 -45.48
N THR A 713 71.78 49.91 -46.42
CA THR A 713 72.89 50.30 -47.31
C THR A 713 73.05 51.82 -47.30
N ASP A 714 74.21 52.35 -47.67
CA ASP A 714 74.44 53.79 -47.93
C ASP A 714 74.22 54.76 -46.76
N ALA A 715 74.60 54.37 -45.53
CA ALA A 715 74.45 55.20 -44.33
C ALA A 715 73.02 55.72 -44.09
N THR A 716 72.04 54.93 -44.50
CA THR A 716 70.62 55.25 -44.32
C THR A 716 70.16 54.98 -42.89
N ILE A 717 69.50 55.96 -42.27
CA ILE A 717 68.77 55.77 -41.01
C ILE A 717 67.47 55.04 -41.34
N THR A 718 67.31 53.85 -40.75
CA THR A 718 66.14 53.00 -40.96
C THR A 718 65.50 52.69 -39.63
N THR A 719 64.20 52.97 -39.49
CA THR A 719 63.44 52.55 -38.31
C THR A 719 63.25 51.04 -38.36
N ILE A 720 63.86 50.33 -37.41
CA ILE A 720 63.73 48.87 -37.30
C ILE A 720 62.57 48.47 -36.40
N TYR A 721 62.16 49.34 -35.47
CA TYR A 721 61.01 49.10 -34.61
C TYR A 721 60.35 50.41 -34.17
N THR A 722 59.02 50.40 -34.11
CA THR A 722 58.20 51.50 -33.61
C THR A 722 57.41 51.01 -32.41
N LEU A 723 57.61 51.62 -31.26
CA LEU A 723 56.76 51.44 -30.10
C LEU A 723 55.71 52.55 -30.08
N ALA A 724 54.45 52.18 -30.30
CA ALA A 724 53.33 53.10 -30.09
C ALA A 724 53.06 53.28 -28.59
N THR A 725 53.23 54.50 -28.07
CA THR A 725 52.88 54.83 -26.68
C THR A 725 51.63 55.71 -26.68
N THR A 726 50.49 55.14 -27.06
CA THR A 726 49.23 55.90 -27.24
C THR A 726 48.49 56.17 -25.93
N THR A 727 48.94 55.59 -24.82
CA THR A 727 48.35 55.74 -23.47
C THR A 727 49.38 56.24 -22.47
N ASP A 728 48.95 57.04 -21.50
CA ASP A 728 49.81 57.57 -20.44
C ASP A 728 50.31 56.45 -19.52
N ARG A 729 51.56 56.02 -19.72
CA ARG A 729 52.20 54.91 -18.99
C ARG A 729 53.71 55.07 -18.98
N ASN A 730 54.34 54.43 -17.98
CA ASN A 730 55.79 54.21 -17.97
C ASN A 730 56.10 52.83 -18.56
N TYR A 731 57.01 52.76 -19.51
CA TYR A 731 57.49 51.54 -20.14
C TYR A 731 58.98 51.37 -19.83
N ARG A 732 59.37 50.23 -19.26
CA ARG A 732 60.77 49.79 -19.27
C ARG A 732 60.99 48.99 -20.54
N LEU A 733 61.94 49.42 -21.36
CA LEU A 733 62.29 48.75 -22.60
C LEU A 733 63.71 48.21 -22.50
N VAL A 734 63.87 46.95 -22.88
CA VAL A 734 65.16 46.31 -23.08
C VAL A 734 65.26 45.89 -24.55
N ALA A 735 66.06 46.62 -25.34
CA ALA A 735 66.29 46.34 -26.75
C ALA A 735 67.66 45.67 -26.94
N ASN A 736 67.66 44.43 -27.42
CA ASN A 736 68.86 43.70 -27.79
C ASN A 736 68.99 43.76 -29.30
N VAL A 737 70.00 44.47 -29.81
CA VAL A 737 70.23 44.62 -31.25
C VAL A 737 71.54 43.96 -31.62
N SER A 738 71.51 43.11 -32.65
CA SER A 738 72.69 42.57 -33.31
C SER A 738 72.73 42.98 -34.78
N ALA A 739 73.93 43.09 -35.32
CA ALA A 739 74.14 43.39 -36.73
C ALA A 739 75.24 42.49 -37.30
N ALA A 740 75.08 42.06 -38.55
CA ALA A 740 76.09 41.31 -39.28
C ALA A 740 76.19 41.83 -40.72
N GLN A 741 77.41 41.98 -41.24
CA GLN A 741 77.60 42.18 -42.68
C GLN A 741 77.12 40.94 -43.47
N ASP A 742 76.70 41.13 -44.72
CA ASP A 742 76.23 40.06 -45.61
C ASP A 742 77.25 38.92 -45.78
N ASP A 743 78.55 39.21 -45.64
CA ASP A 743 79.64 38.23 -45.73
C ASP A 743 80.00 37.57 -44.38
N GLY A 744 79.31 37.96 -43.30
CA GLY A 744 79.51 37.46 -41.95
C GLY A 744 80.84 37.88 -41.30
N SER A 745 81.61 38.77 -41.94
CA SER A 745 82.97 39.12 -41.51
C SER A 745 83.01 40.05 -40.30
N ASN A 746 81.92 40.78 -40.03
CA ASN A 746 81.79 41.70 -38.92
C ASN A 746 80.43 41.51 -38.24
N THR A 747 80.43 41.03 -36.99
CA THR A 747 79.21 40.82 -36.19
C THR A 747 79.29 41.65 -34.92
N MET A 748 78.20 42.34 -34.60
CA MET A 748 78.11 43.29 -33.48
C MET A 748 76.83 43.03 -32.70
N GLY A 749 76.82 43.31 -31.40
CA GLY A 749 75.65 43.13 -30.54
C GLY A 749 75.65 44.07 -29.35
N THR A 750 74.50 44.65 -29.02
CA THR A 750 74.32 45.52 -27.85
C THR A 750 72.98 45.24 -27.17
N SER A 751 72.89 45.59 -25.89
CA SER A 751 71.65 45.54 -25.10
C SER A 751 71.43 46.90 -24.45
N TRP A 752 70.30 47.52 -24.74
CA TRP A 752 69.92 48.86 -24.29
C TRP A 752 68.72 48.77 -23.37
N SER A 753 68.80 49.39 -22.19
CA SER A 753 67.68 49.45 -21.25
C SER A 753 67.36 50.90 -20.89
N PHE A 754 66.15 51.35 -21.18
CA PHE A 754 65.68 52.71 -20.90
C PHE A 754 64.22 52.70 -20.42
N ILE A 755 63.79 53.78 -19.77
CA ILE A 755 62.40 53.98 -19.35
C ILE A 755 61.78 55.09 -20.19
N LEU A 756 60.71 54.76 -20.92
CA LEU A 756 59.86 55.76 -21.56
C LEU A 756 58.70 56.12 -20.65
N LYS A 757 58.37 57.40 -20.58
CA LYS A 757 57.21 57.93 -19.87
C LYS A 757 56.35 58.67 -20.86
N ASN A 758 55.14 58.17 -21.11
CA ASN A 758 54.13 58.92 -21.84
C ASN A 758 53.20 59.61 -20.85
N VAL A 759 53.06 60.93 -20.96
CA VAL A 759 52.18 61.75 -20.13
C VAL A 759 51.41 62.72 -21.03
N ALA A 760 50.09 62.66 -21.01
CA ALA A 760 49.16 63.36 -21.88
C ALA A 760 49.57 63.30 -23.38
N GLY A 761 50.03 62.14 -23.84
CA GLY A 761 50.51 61.96 -25.23
C GLY A 761 51.90 62.55 -25.54
N THR A 762 52.63 63.01 -24.53
CA THR A 762 54.04 63.43 -24.67
C THR A 762 54.96 62.34 -24.15
N VAL A 763 55.78 61.76 -25.04
CA VAL A 763 56.76 60.73 -24.69
C VAL A 763 58.08 61.37 -24.27
N THR A 764 58.57 60.99 -23.09
CA THR A 764 59.86 61.40 -22.56
C THR A 764 60.68 60.18 -22.16
N GLU A 765 61.96 60.21 -22.49
CA GLU A 765 62.91 59.18 -22.06
C GLU A 765 63.52 59.61 -20.71
N SER A 766 63.42 58.76 -19.68
CA SER A 766 63.88 59.07 -18.33
C SER A 766 64.86 58.00 -17.83
N GLN A 767 66.14 58.38 -17.80
CA GLN A 767 67.30 57.65 -17.26
C GLN A 767 67.76 56.42 -18.06
N ASP A 768 68.89 56.62 -18.77
CA ASP A 768 69.72 55.61 -19.43
C ASP A 768 70.46 54.76 -18.39
N ALA A 769 70.29 53.45 -18.44
CA ALA A 769 71.26 52.52 -17.89
C ALA A 769 71.68 51.57 -19.01
N VAL A 770 72.78 51.89 -19.69
CA VAL A 770 73.44 51.00 -20.64
C VAL A 770 74.00 49.81 -19.86
N ILE A 771 73.47 48.60 -20.08
CA ILE A 771 73.93 47.36 -19.43
C ILE A 771 74.63 46.46 -20.46
N GLY A 772 75.57 47.02 -21.21
CA GLY A 772 76.29 46.29 -22.25
C GLY A 772 77.40 47.11 -22.89
N THR A 773 78.33 46.43 -23.58
CA THR A 773 79.42 47.09 -24.33
C THR A 773 78.83 48.03 -25.39
N GLU A 774 79.29 49.28 -25.37
CA GLU A 774 79.01 50.24 -26.45
C GLU A 774 79.45 49.64 -27.79
N PHE A 775 78.73 49.99 -28.85
CA PHE A 775 79.18 49.77 -30.23
C PHE A 775 80.61 50.30 -30.35
N ASP A 776 81.59 49.41 -30.47
CA ASP A 776 82.98 49.84 -30.64
C ASP A 776 83.10 50.57 -31.99
N ASP A 777 83.76 51.73 -31.93
CA ASP A 777 83.84 52.85 -32.88
C ASP A 777 84.16 52.45 -34.34
N SER A 778 83.21 51.79 -34.98
CA SER A 778 83.22 51.47 -36.40
C SER A 778 82.49 52.61 -37.12
N ALA A 779 83.24 53.66 -37.48
CA ALA A 779 82.72 54.92 -38.02
C ALA A 779 81.57 54.73 -39.03
N GLY A 780 80.33 54.94 -38.58
CA GLY A 780 79.12 54.99 -39.40
C GLY A 780 78.01 53.99 -39.04
N VAL A 781 78.28 52.93 -38.28
CA VAL A 781 77.21 52.04 -37.74
C VAL A 781 76.68 52.59 -36.42
N SER A 782 75.38 52.87 -36.32
CA SER A 782 74.78 53.30 -35.05
C SER A 782 73.36 52.79 -34.88
N ILE A 783 72.92 52.74 -33.64
CA ILE A 783 71.51 52.62 -33.28
C ILE A 783 71.15 53.95 -32.60
N SER A 784 69.89 54.34 -32.65
CA SER A 784 69.36 55.48 -31.90
C SER A 784 67.90 55.27 -31.57
N GLY A 785 67.48 55.69 -30.37
CA GLY A 785 66.08 55.84 -30.03
C GLY A 785 65.62 57.28 -30.25
N VAL A 786 64.48 57.47 -30.91
CA VAL A 786 63.95 58.80 -31.24
C VAL A 786 62.46 58.87 -30.93
N VAL A 787 62.05 59.88 -30.16
CA VAL A 787 60.64 60.21 -29.97
C VAL A 787 60.08 60.86 -31.24
N SER A 788 59.02 60.29 -31.80
CA SER A 788 58.30 60.79 -32.97
C SER A 788 56.80 60.87 -32.68
N GLY A 789 56.34 62.04 -32.23
CA GLY A 789 54.95 62.22 -31.81
C GLY A 789 54.64 61.44 -30.53
N THR A 790 53.67 60.53 -30.58
CA THR A 790 53.29 59.61 -29.49
C THR A 790 54.09 58.30 -29.51
N ASP A 791 55.01 58.15 -30.47
CA ASP A 791 55.72 56.89 -30.69
C ASP A 791 57.20 57.04 -30.36
N TYR A 792 57.84 55.93 -30.01
CA TYR A 792 59.28 55.83 -29.87
C TYR A 792 59.85 54.91 -30.95
N LEU A 793 60.76 55.44 -31.75
CA LEU A 793 61.38 54.75 -32.88
C LEU A 793 62.75 54.26 -32.47
N ILE A 794 63.00 52.95 -32.61
CA ILE A 794 64.36 52.41 -32.60
C ILE A 794 64.83 52.39 -34.05
N GLN A 795 65.92 53.12 -34.30
CA GLN A 795 66.49 53.29 -35.63
C GLN A 795 67.91 52.74 -35.65
N VAL A 796 68.29 52.21 -36.80
CA VAL A 796 69.63 51.68 -37.09
C VAL A 796 70.19 52.41 -38.31
N THR A 797 71.50 52.60 -38.36
CA THR A 797 72.19 53.30 -39.45
C THR A 797 73.31 52.41 -40.00
N GLY A 798 73.26 52.11 -41.30
CA GLY A 798 74.32 51.36 -41.99
C GLY A 798 75.56 52.20 -42.31
N ILE A 799 76.51 51.64 -43.06
CA ILE A 799 77.70 52.36 -43.59
C ILE A 799 77.55 52.59 -45.10
N VAL A 800 78.23 53.61 -45.65
CA VAL A 800 78.28 53.86 -47.09
C VAL A 800 78.91 52.68 -47.83
N ALA A 801 78.24 52.16 -48.86
CA ALA A 801 78.70 51.02 -49.67
C ALA A 801 78.91 49.68 -48.93
N GLU A 802 78.31 49.49 -47.75
CA GLU A 802 78.27 48.20 -47.04
C GLU A 802 76.83 47.79 -46.73
N ASN A 803 76.53 46.50 -46.87
CA ASN A 803 75.23 45.93 -46.49
C ASN A 803 75.32 45.35 -45.09
N TRP A 804 74.40 45.76 -44.23
CA TRP A 804 74.31 45.28 -42.85
C TRP A 804 72.92 44.74 -42.57
N ASN A 805 72.84 43.52 -42.07
CA ASN A 805 71.61 42.89 -41.60
C ASN A 805 71.51 43.06 -40.10
N TRP A 806 70.45 43.73 -39.68
CA TRP A 806 70.15 44.02 -38.29
C TRP A 806 69.07 43.08 -37.79
N GLU A 807 69.23 42.61 -36.56
CA GLU A 807 68.23 41.87 -35.82
C GLU A 807 68.04 42.59 -34.48
N LEU A 808 66.79 42.81 -34.10
CA LEU A 808 66.40 43.45 -32.86
C LEU A 808 65.43 42.54 -32.11
N SER A 809 65.62 42.40 -30.80
CA SER A 809 64.67 41.82 -29.87
C SER A 809 64.37 42.83 -28.76
N VAL A 810 63.13 43.29 -28.67
CA VAL A 810 62.66 44.24 -27.65
C VAL A 810 61.80 43.51 -26.62
N ASP A 811 62.13 43.68 -25.35
CA ASP A 811 61.27 43.37 -24.19
C ASP A 811 60.73 44.70 -23.64
N ALA A 812 59.44 44.97 -23.90
CA ALA A 812 58.75 46.13 -23.35
C ALA A 812 57.85 45.70 -22.19
N THR A 813 58.14 46.21 -20.99
CA THR A 813 57.34 45.97 -19.79
C THR A 813 56.72 47.27 -19.29
N VAL A 814 55.41 47.30 -19.04
CA VAL A 814 54.79 48.41 -18.31
C VAL A 814 55.29 48.37 -16.86
N VAL A 815 55.78 49.49 -16.34
CA VAL A 815 56.27 49.59 -14.96
C VAL A 815 55.38 50.52 -14.15
N ALA A 816 55.11 50.12 -12.90
CA ALA A 816 54.40 50.96 -11.94
C ALA A 816 55.19 52.25 -11.69
N HIS A 817 54.43 53.29 -11.36
CA HIS A 817 54.84 54.69 -11.31
C HIS A 817 56.15 55.01 -10.56
#